data_AF-A0A3D4Y3C7-F1
#
_entry.id   AF-A0A3D4Y3C7-F1
#
_cell.length_a   1.000
_cell.length_b   1.000
_cell.length_c   1.000
_cell.angle_alpha   90.00
_cell.angle_beta   90.00
_cell.angle_gamma   90.00
#
_symmetry.space_group_name_H-M   'P 1'
#
loop_
_entity.id
_entity.type
_entity.pdbx_description
1 polymer ?
#
loop_
_entity_poly.entity_id
_entity_poly.type
_entity_poly.pdbx_seq_one_letter_code
_entity_poly.pdbx_strand_id
1 'polypeptide(L)'
;MKKRVLACILAAALLTTGIPGGQAAMAQSLTENGTEMATEEVNPENTSEETEAASVTETEVQTSTERETEDVAEGSESQLTVTEETEAAEETEAAEETEAAEGTGKTEETEETEAVEKTGHLKASGTVAEEALEEDPQAGTSMSNEEPESTSNIKSSSATYSGYTGSSYIHNGRYDSGYKIVNGIDVSYHNGDINWSAVKAAGIDYALIRVGYRGMSNGGLFDDSKYRANIQGALNAGLRVGVYIFSQATTQAEAAEEANYLLNRISGYNITLPVVIDYEFGTNHSGRLADANLDIDTATAVVNAFCTTVQSAGYTPMVYANKTMLQSYIRGEILDDYYKIWLANYTTQTTYAGEYYAWQYSSKGGVSGISGYVDCNFFYVRDNYQNAQLYVTRLYESLLEREPDASGMNAYATAISEETMTAADVAVDIISSSEFKNKNYTNEVYVRKLYAALFARSPQDSEVSNWVEVLSNGVSQKYVLKQLIESSEFATVCSYYMFSPGTVSLTENRDQNYNATAYVMRCYRKILSRDADVSGLNTWTGKLVAGNGGAEIVKDLVMSEEFRNLNKSDAEFVDILYAAMLDRSSDESGKNTWLSTLNDGVSYVYVINGFAGSTEFGNICSGYGITPGQAEITEARDKNIKVTQYVNRCYEKALGRTGETDGINYWCSIILSGAQSPKDVAYGFVFSQESENQNRNNADYTEMLYNLCLGRASEAAGKADWVGRLEQGTSREEVYWGFANSEEFENIIASYGL
;
A
#
# COMPACT_ATOMS: atom_id res chain seq x y z
N MET A 1 37.83 0.74 -24.31
CA MET A 1 37.11 0.24 -23.12
C MET A 1 35.74 -0.39 -23.43
N LYS A 2 35.02 0.01 -24.50
CA LYS A 2 33.69 -0.52 -24.87
C LYS A 2 33.55 -2.03 -25.20
N LYS A 3 34.66 -2.80 -25.32
CA LYS A 3 34.61 -4.24 -25.69
C LYS A 3 34.76 -5.22 -24.51
N ARG A 4 35.08 -4.76 -23.29
CA ARG A 4 35.26 -5.64 -22.12
C ARG A 4 34.02 -5.79 -21.24
N VAL A 5 33.08 -4.84 -21.31
CA VAL A 5 31.82 -4.88 -20.54
C VAL A 5 30.82 -5.90 -21.13
N LEU A 6 30.83 -6.10 -22.44
CA LEU A 6 29.90 -7.02 -23.12
C LEU A 6 30.29 -8.51 -22.98
N ALA A 7 31.56 -8.81 -22.69
CA ALA A 7 32.09 -10.18 -22.70
C ALA A 7 31.84 -10.94 -21.38
N CYS A 8 31.66 -10.24 -20.25
CA CYS A 8 31.38 -10.90 -18.96
C CYS A 8 29.90 -11.20 -18.74
N ILE A 9 28.99 -10.49 -19.43
CA ILE A 9 27.53 -10.67 -19.27
C ILE A 9 27.01 -11.86 -20.11
N LEU A 10 27.67 -12.21 -21.22
CA LEU A 10 27.25 -13.36 -22.05
C LEU A 10 27.44 -14.73 -21.38
N ALA A 11 28.26 -14.84 -20.33
CA ALA A 11 28.53 -16.11 -19.66
C ALA A 11 27.39 -16.55 -18.70
N ALA A 12 26.51 -15.62 -18.27
CA ALA A 12 25.38 -15.92 -17.40
C ALA A 12 24.09 -16.29 -18.18
N ALA A 13 24.03 -16.02 -19.48
CA ALA A 13 22.83 -16.24 -20.31
C ALA A 13 22.71 -17.66 -20.92
N LEU A 14 23.64 -18.58 -20.63
CA LEU A 14 23.70 -19.90 -21.27
C LEU A 14 23.45 -21.09 -20.33
N LEU A 15 22.99 -20.85 -19.10
CA LEU A 15 22.71 -21.93 -18.14
C LEU A 15 21.38 -21.74 -17.38
N THR A 16 20.25 -21.58 -18.09
CA THR A 16 18.92 -21.98 -17.59
C THR A 16 17.93 -22.08 -18.76
N THR A 17 17.95 -23.19 -19.49
CA THR A 17 16.75 -23.65 -20.21
C THR A 17 15.92 -24.45 -19.22
N GLY A 18 14.86 -23.84 -18.69
CA GLY A 18 13.97 -24.48 -17.72
C GLY A 18 12.96 -23.48 -17.17
N ILE A 19 11.92 -23.22 -17.96
CA ILE A 19 10.73 -22.46 -17.54
C ILE A 19 9.97 -23.31 -16.50
N PRO A 20 9.55 -22.71 -15.38
CA PRO A 20 8.19 -22.91 -14.92
C PRO A 20 7.45 -21.57 -14.93
N GLY A 21 6.38 -21.51 -15.70
CA GLY A 21 5.43 -20.41 -15.65
C GLY A 21 4.74 -20.40 -14.28
N GLY A 22 4.94 -19.33 -13.52
CA GLY A 22 4.11 -19.02 -12.36
C GLY A 22 2.81 -18.39 -12.84
N GLN A 23 1.80 -19.21 -13.10
CA GLN A 23 0.41 -18.76 -13.08
C GLN A 23 -0.05 -18.70 -11.63
N ALA A 24 -0.55 -17.53 -11.23
CA ALA A 24 -1.30 -17.34 -10.01
C ALA A 24 -2.56 -18.24 -10.03
N ALA A 25 -2.68 -19.09 -9.03
CA ALA A 25 -3.83 -19.96 -8.81
C ALA A 25 -4.94 -19.20 -8.09
N MET A 26 -6.16 -19.25 -8.63
CA MET A 26 -7.42 -19.26 -7.86
C MET A 26 -8.54 -19.88 -8.71
N ALA A 27 -9.31 -20.76 -8.06
CA ALA A 27 -10.59 -21.36 -8.47
C ALA A 27 -10.60 -22.51 -9.49
N GLN A 28 -10.69 -23.75 -9.00
CA GLN A 28 -11.97 -24.49 -8.89
C GLN A 28 -11.70 -25.95 -8.48
N SER A 29 -12.20 -26.33 -7.29
CA SER A 29 -12.54 -27.70 -7.01
C SER A 29 -13.91 -27.99 -7.63
N LEU A 30 -14.06 -29.08 -8.36
CA LEU A 30 -15.22 -29.99 -8.32
C LEU A 30 -14.98 -31.16 -9.29
N THR A 31 -14.90 -32.36 -8.69
CA THR A 31 -15.38 -33.67 -9.16
C THR A 31 -15.20 -34.08 -10.61
N GLU A 32 -14.52 -35.21 -10.83
CA GLU A 32 -15.04 -36.21 -11.76
C GLU A 32 -14.59 -37.65 -11.43
N ASN A 33 -15.58 -38.50 -11.20
CA ASN A 33 -15.53 -39.95 -11.36
C ASN A 33 -15.70 -40.24 -12.86
N GLY A 34 -14.96 -41.21 -13.40
CA GLY A 34 -15.49 -42.04 -14.49
C GLY A 34 -14.65 -42.17 -15.77
N THR A 35 -13.88 -43.26 -15.81
CA THR A 35 -13.83 -44.27 -16.88
C THR A 35 -13.41 -43.92 -18.32
N GLU A 36 -12.32 -44.61 -18.68
CA GLU A 36 -11.79 -44.98 -20.01
C GLU A 36 -12.83 -45.43 -21.06
N MET A 37 -12.52 -45.13 -22.34
CA MET A 37 -12.48 -46.02 -23.52
C MET A 37 -12.15 -45.13 -24.75
N ALA A 38 -10.98 -45.21 -25.40
CA ALA A 38 -10.45 -46.22 -26.32
C ALA A 38 -11.06 -46.22 -27.73
N THR A 39 -10.15 -46.26 -28.74
CA THR A 39 -10.30 -46.61 -30.18
C THR A 39 -10.84 -45.49 -31.11
N GLU A 40 -10.40 -45.30 -32.36
CA GLU A 40 -9.59 -46.08 -33.30
C GLU A 40 -9.09 -45.19 -34.47
N GLU A 41 -7.99 -45.58 -35.12
CA GLU A 41 -7.38 -44.98 -36.32
C GLU A 41 -8.25 -45.11 -37.58
N VAL A 42 -8.15 -44.18 -38.55
CA VAL A 42 -8.07 -44.46 -40.01
C VAL A 42 -7.40 -43.27 -40.77
N ASN A 43 -6.39 -43.57 -41.59
CA ASN A 43 -5.72 -42.79 -42.66
C ASN A 43 -6.20 -43.37 -44.04
N PRO A 44 -5.90 -42.92 -45.29
CA PRO A 44 -5.16 -41.75 -45.83
C PRO A 44 -5.76 -41.10 -47.14
N GLU A 45 -4.99 -40.15 -47.72
CA GLU A 45 -4.72 -39.90 -49.15
C GLU A 45 -5.69 -39.14 -50.11
N ASN A 46 -5.19 -37.96 -50.54
CA ASN A 46 -4.87 -37.52 -51.93
C ASN A 46 -5.98 -37.15 -52.95
N THR A 47 -5.95 -35.92 -53.50
CA THR A 47 -5.64 -35.57 -54.92
C THR A 47 -6.07 -34.12 -55.31
N SER A 48 -5.14 -33.38 -55.97
CA SER A 48 -5.23 -32.40 -57.11
C SER A 48 -6.50 -31.53 -57.34
N GLU A 49 -6.50 -30.30 -57.87
CA GLU A 49 -5.70 -29.65 -58.93
C GLU A 49 -6.09 -28.14 -59.06
N GLU A 50 -5.20 -27.33 -59.69
CA GLU A 50 -5.40 -26.04 -60.43
C GLU A 50 -5.94 -24.77 -59.71
N THR A 51 -5.61 -23.50 -60.03
CA THR A 51 -4.49 -22.64 -60.53
C THR A 51 -5.09 -21.26 -60.93
N GLU A 52 -4.21 -20.23 -61.04
CA GLU A 52 -4.37 -18.84 -61.54
C GLU A 52 -4.78 -17.76 -60.49
N ALA A 53 -3.93 -16.79 -60.06
CA ALA A 53 -3.16 -15.71 -60.74
C ALA A 53 -4.08 -14.53 -61.20
N ALA A 54 -3.81 -13.22 -61.04
CA ALA A 54 -2.60 -12.44 -60.76
C ALA A 54 -2.93 -10.97 -60.31
N SER A 55 -1.96 -10.35 -59.61
CA SER A 55 -1.38 -8.99 -59.76
C SER A 55 -2.26 -7.75 -60.04
N VAL A 56 -2.14 -6.72 -59.18
CA VAL A 56 -2.13 -5.30 -59.61
C VAL A 56 -1.10 -4.50 -58.79
N THR A 57 -0.30 -3.72 -59.51
CA THR A 57 0.78 -2.81 -59.10
C THR A 57 0.29 -1.41 -58.68
N GLU A 58 0.95 -0.81 -57.69
CA GLU A 58 0.85 0.62 -57.34
C GLU A 58 1.82 1.48 -58.18
N THR A 59 1.39 2.70 -58.50
CA THR A 59 2.20 3.74 -59.15
C THR A 59 2.03 5.06 -58.38
N GLU A 60 3.15 5.68 -58.01
CA GLU A 60 3.28 7.02 -57.44
C GLU A 60 2.90 8.13 -58.44
N VAL A 61 2.40 9.27 -57.95
CA VAL A 61 2.68 10.62 -58.52
C VAL A 61 2.62 11.71 -57.43
N GLN A 62 3.67 12.55 -57.40
CA GLN A 62 3.82 13.81 -56.64
C GLN A 62 2.92 14.94 -57.16
N THR A 63 2.59 15.93 -56.32
CA THR A 63 2.81 17.37 -56.65
C THR A 63 2.61 18.26 -55.42
N SER A 64 3.20 19.45 -55.51
CA SER A 64 3.59 20.39 -54.46
C SER A 64 2.79 21.70 -54.50
N THR A 65 2.82 22.44 -53.37
CA THR A 65 2.89 23.92 -53.22
C THR A 65 1.80 24.82 -53.84
N GLU A 66 1.12 25.68 -53.04
CA GLU A 66 1.45 27.10 -52.79
C GLU A 66 0.36 27.85 -51.97
N ARG A 67 0.81 28.91 -51.27
CA ARG A 67 0.08 30.01 -50.60
C ARG A 67 -0.60 30.95 -51.63
N GLU A 68 -1.46 31.95 -51.40
CA GLU A 68 -1.71 32.96 -50.34
C GLU A 68 -2.99 33.77 -50.72
N THR A 69 -3.66 34.44 -49.75
CA THR A 69 -4.47 35.70 -49.84
C THR A 69 -5.76 35.75 -50.72
N GLU A 70 -6.82 36.56 -50.52
CA GLU A 70 -7.09 37.83 -49.83
C GLU A 70 -8.65 38.07 -49.73
N ASP A 71 -9.15 38.45 -48.55
CA ASP A 71 -9.93 39.67 -48.19
C ASP A 71 -11.39 40.03 -48.69
N VAL A 72 -12.05 40.80 -47.78
CA VAL A 72 -13.14 41.82 -47.90
C VAL A 72 -14.62 41.50 -47.48
N ALA A 73 -14.91 41.80 -46.20
CA ALA A 73 -15.80 42.84 -45.59
C ALA A 73 -17.36 42.83 -45.53
N GLU A 74 -17.81 43.55 -44.47
CA GLU A 74 -19.13 44.09 -44.01
C GLU A 74 -20.07 43.15 -43.22
N GLY A 75 -20.64 43.49 -42.05
CA GLY A 75 -20.61 44.66 -41.17
C GLY A 75 -21.83 44.69 -40.21
N SER A 76 -21.66 45.13 -38.95
CA SER A 76 -22.55 45.97 -38.09
C SER A 76 -22.49 45.66 -36.56
N GLU A 77 -21.76 46.53 -35.85
CA GLU A 77 -22.02 47.22 -34.56
C GLU A 77 -22.71 46.55 -33.35
N SER A 78 -22.07 46.60 -32.17
CA SER A 78 -22.22 47.75 -31.23
C SER A 78 -21.21 47.69 -30.05
N GLN A 79 -20.87 48.87 -29.54
CA GLN A 79 -19.74 49.21 -28.66
C GLN A 79 -19.96 48.90 -27.16
N LEU A 80 -18.86 48.62 -26.44
CA LEU A 80 -18.53 49.31 -25.18
C LEU A 80 -17.05 49.09 -24.80
N THR A 81 -16.42 50.18 -24.37
CA THR A 81 -14.98 50.44 -24.24
C THR A 81 -14.36 49.93 -22.94
N VAL A 82 -13.14 49.40 -23.00
CA VAL A 82 -12.16 49.39 -21.88
C VAL A 82 -10.77 49.68 -22.46
N THR A 83 -10.12 50.70 -21.92
CA THR A 83 -8.76 51.14 -22.23
C THR A 83 -7.73 50.49 -21.30
N GLU A 84 -6.60 50.09 -21.89
CA GLU A 84 -5.33 49.77 -21.21
C GLU A 84 -4.75 50.98 -20.48
N GLU A 85 -3.96 50.73 -19.43
CA GLU A 85 -2.62 51.32 -19.32
C GLU A 85 -1.76 50.59 -18.27
N THR A 86 -0.46 50.76 -18.47
CA THR A 86 0.70 50.03 -17.97
C THR A 86 1.32 50.59 -16.68
N GLU A 87 2.19 49.75 -16.10
CA GLU A 87 3.45 50.07 -15.39
C GLU A 87 3.50 50.44 -13.88
N ALA A 88 4.42 49.70 -13.23
CA ALA A 88 5.44 50.12 -12.26
C ALA A 88 5.12 50.33 -10.77
N ALA A 89 6.14 49.97 -9.98
CA ALA A 89 6.23 49.83 -8.54
C ALA A 89 6.56 51.14 -7.81
N GLU A 90 6.21 51.25 -6.52
CA GLU A 90 7.11 51.69 -5.45
C GLU A 90 6.46 51.56 -4.06
N GLU A 91 7.33 51.37 -3.06
CA GLU A 91 7.10 51.32 -1.60
C GLU A 91 6.57 52.64 -1.03
N THR A 92 5.97 52.61 0.17
CA THR A 92 6.39 53.43 1.33
C THR A 92 5.57 53.15 2.60
N GLU A 93 6.29 53.17 3.73
CA GLU A 93 5.84 53.19 5.13
C GLU A 93 5.33 54.57 5.60
N ALA A 94 4.58 54.60 6.70
CA ALA A 94 4.76 55.46 7.91
C ALA A 94 3.50 55.31 8.81
N ALA A 95 3.55 54.80 10.03
CA ALA A 95 4.11 55.34 11.28
C ALA A 95 3.25 56.45 11.94
N GLU A 96 2.95 56.28 13.23
CA GLU A 96 2.84 57.39 14.18
C GLU A 96 3.15 56.94 15.62
N GLU A 97 3.71 57.89 16.37
CA GLU A 97 4.64 57.81 17.50
C GLU A 97 3.98 57.96 18.89
N THR A 98 4.78 57.79 19.95
CA THR A 98 5.17 58.86 20.92
C THR A 98 6.09 58.31 22.03
N GLU A 99 7.38 58.68 22.01
CA GLU A 99 8.15 59.60 22.91
C GLU A 99 8.53 59.06 24.31
N ALA A 100 9.82 58.79 24.62
CA ALA A 100 10.96 59.66 25.04
C ALA A 100 11.18 59.60 26.58
N ALA A 101 12.36 59.61 27.23
CA ALA A 101 13.74 59.98 26.89
C ALA A 101 14.79 59.38 27.90
N GLU A 102 16.05 59.32 27.43
CA GLU A 102 17.36 59.53 28.09
C GLU A 102 17.86 58.78 29.36
N GLY A 103 19.11 58.26 29.26
CA GLY A 103 20.17 58.67 30.21
C GLY A 103 20.93 57.59 31.02
N THR A 104 22.04 57.09 30.46
CA THR A 104 23.34 56.77 31.11
C THR A 104 23.45 56.17 32.53
N GLY A 105 24.23 55.09 32.65
CA GLY A 105 25.33 55.01 33.63
C GLY A 105 25.21 54.03 34.80
N LYS A 106 26.04 52.97 34.72
CA LYS A 106 26.86 52.36 35.79
C LYS A 106 26.26 51.89 37.14
N THR A 107 26.70 50.67 37.46
CA THR A 107 27.10 50.11 38.78
C THR A 107 26.07 49.57 39.77
N GLU A 108 26.43 48.34 40.18
CA GLU A 108 26.31 47.72 41.51
C GLU A 108 24.99 47.07 41.96
N GLU A 109 25.13 45.76 42.20
CA GLU A 109 24.63 44.95 43.30
C GLU A 109 23.35 45.41 44.02
N THR A 110 22.38 44.50 44.13
CA THR A 110 21.76 44.21 45.43
C THR A 110 21.03 42.88 45.42
N GLU A 111 21.23 42.17 46.53
CA GLU A 111 20.62 40.94 46.97
C GLU A 111 19.08 41.00 47.08
N GLU A 112 18.49 39.83 46.82
CA GLU A 112 17.45 39.12 47.58
C GLU A 112 16.33 39.89 48.31
N THR A 113 15.07 39.52 48.04
CA THR A 113 14.37 38.46 48.82
C THR A 113 12.93 38.23 48.32
N GLU A 114 12.65 36.94 48.05
CA GLU A 114 11.44 36.11 48.27
C GLU A 114 10.03 36.72 48.10
N ALA A 115 9.12 36.10 47.33
CA ALA A 115 8.45 34.82 47.58
C ALA A 115 7.52 34.49 46.37
N VAL A 116 7.18 33.29 45.92
CA VAL A 116 7.36 31.89 46.31
C VAL A 116 6.98 31.07 45.06
N GLU A 117 7.91 30.27 44.53
CA GLU A 117 7.59 29.10 43.71
C GLU A 117 8.25 27.89 44.38
N LYS A 118 7.42 26.92 44.77
CA LYS A 118 7.83 25.68 45.43
C LYS A 118 8.64 24.82 44.45
N THR A 119 9.94 25.06 44.41
CA THR A 119 10.92 24.06 44.00
C THR A 119 11.20 23.15 45.20
N GLY A 120 10.73 21.91 45.12
CA GLY A 120 11.19 20.83 45.97
C GLY A 120 12.60 20.47 45.57
N HIS A 121 13.58 21.01 46.30
CA HIS A 121 14.97 20.56 46.26
C HIS A 121 15.01 19.09 46.71
N LEU A 122 14.99 18.15 45.77
CA LEU A 122 15.45 16.80 46.04
C LEU A 122 16.95 16.79 45.81
N LYS A 123 17.68 16.64 46.92
CA LYS A 123 19.07 16.17 46.93
C LYS A 123 19.21 15.06 45.89
N ALA A 124 20.14 15.19 44.96
CA ALA A 124 20.66 14.04 44.24
C ALA A 124 21.23 13.09 45.29
N SER A 125 20.43 12.07 45.60
CA SER A 125 20.74 11.06 46.60
C SER A 125 21.79 10.14 46.01
N GLY A 126 22.92 9.97 46.70
CA GLY A 126 23.92 8.95 46.36
C GLY A 126 23.32 7.55 46.22
N THR A 127 22.12 7.30 46.77
CA THR A 127 21.43 6.01 46.72
C THR A 127 20.96 5.59 45.32
N VAL A 128 20.59 6.50 44.40
CA VAL A 128 20.04 6.10 43.08
C VAL A 128 21.15 5.68 42.10
N ALA A 129 22.31 6.33 42.18
CA ALA A 129 23.48 5.94 41.38
C ALA A 129 24.13 4.65 41.92
N GLU A 130 24.08 4.45 43.23
CA GLU A 130 24.58 3.23 43.87
C GLU A 130 23.65 2.03 43.58
N GLU A 131 22.33 2.23 43.62
CA GLU A 131 21.32 1.21 43.25
C GLU A 131 21.42 0.79 41.77
N ALA A 132 21.68 1.73 40.85
CA ALA A 132 21.89 1.41 39.44
C ALA A 132 23.14 0.53 39.22
N LEU A 133 24.23 0.79 39.94
CA LEU A 133 25.46 -0.01 39.86
C LEU A 133 25.29 -1.41 40.47
N GLU A 134 24.45 -1.57 41.49
CA GLU A 134 24.12 -2.89 42.06
C GLU A 134 23.26 -3.74 41.13
N GLU A 135 22.42 -3.10 40.30
CA GLU A 135 21.55 -3.78 39.34
C GLU A 135 22.23 -4.11 38.00
N ASP A 136 23.44 -3.59 37.72
CA ASP A 136 24.14 -3.80 36.44
C ASP A 136 24.59 -5.26 36.29
N PRO A 137 24.12 -5.98 35.25
CA PRO A 137 24.48 -7.38 35.02
C PRO A 137 25.97 -7.62 34.75
N GLN A 138 26.72 -6.59 34.39
CA GLN A 138 28.17 -6.64 34.17
C GLN A 138 28.99 -6.25 35.42
N ALA A 139 28.34 -5.87 36.53
CA ALA A 139 29.01 -5.46 37.77
C ALA A 139 29.90 -6.58 38.34
N GLY A 140 31.18 -6.27 38.60
CA GLY A 140 32.11 -7.19 39.24
C GLY A 140 32.70 -8.28 38.33
N THR A 141 32.52 -8.18 37.01
CA THR A 141 33.16 -9.08 36.05
C THR A 141 34.70 -8.94 36.08
N SER A 142 35.39 -9.92 36.69
CA SER A 142 36.77 -10.21 36.31
C SER A 142 36.72 -11.21 35.14
N MET A 143 37.19 -10.77 33.97
CA MET A 143 37.20 -11.51 32.70
C MET A 143 37.52 -13.00 32.89
N SER A 144 36.50 -13.85 32.87
CA SER A 144 36.68 -15.30 32.97
C SER A 144 37.14 -15.85 31.62
N ASN A 145 38.26 -16.55 31.64
CA ASN A 145 38.80 -17.28 30.50
C ASN A 145 37.91 -18.49 30.21
N GLU A 146 37.34 -18.56 29.00
CA GLU A 146 37.00 -19.86 28.42
C GLU A 146 38.26 -20.47 27.77
N GLU A 147 38.40 -21.79 27.91
CA GLU A 147 39.56 -22.55 27.44
C GLU A 147 39.71 -22.52 25.91
N PRO A 148 40.94 -22.52 25.36
CA PRO A 148 41.15 -22.65 23.93
C PRO A 148 40.70 -24.02 23.42
N GLU A 149 39.72 -24.05 22.52
CA GLU A 149 39.30 -25.28 21.83
C GLU A 149 40.41 -25.80 20.89
N SER A 150 40.61 -27.13 20.92
CA SER A 150 41.48 -27.88 20.00
C SER A 150 40.84 -27.96 18.61
N THR A 151 41.57 -27.51 17.59
CA THR A 151 41.09 -27.41 16.20
C THR A 151 41.11 -28.77 15.48
N SER A 152 39.98 -29.15 14.87
CA SER A 152 39.96 -30.19 13.83
C SER A 152 39.44 -29.60 12.52
N ASN A 153 40.37 -29.44 11.57
CA ASN A 153 40.18 -29.33 10.12
C ASN A 153 38.96 -28.54 9.60
N ILE A 154 38.96 -27.22 9.79
CA ILE A 154 38.22 -26.29 8.93
C ILE A 154 39.18 -25.80 7.85
N LYS A 155 38.89 -26.07 6.57
CA LYS A 155 39.64 -25.53 5.43
C LYS A 155 39.28 -24.05 5.25
N SER A 156 40.14 -23.15 5.74
CA SER A 156 40.09 -21.70 5.48
C SER A 156 41.51 -21.16 5.31
N SER A 157 41.68 -20.11 4.49
CA SER A 157 42.98 -19.56 4.07
C SER A 157 43.26 -18.11 4.48
N SER A 158 42.28 -17.36 5.00
CA SER A 158 42.49 -15.97 5.46
C SER A 158 42.67 -15.87 6.99
N ALA A 159 43.69 -15.12 7.40
CA ALA A 159 43.98 -14.84 8.81
C ALA A 159 44.32 -13.35 9.00
N THR A 160 43.78 -12.75 10.05
CA THR A 160 44.08 -11.36 10.43
C THR A 160 44.97 -11.35 11.67
N TYR A 161 46.10 -10.64 11.60
CA TYR A 161 46.92 -10.37 12.77
C TYR A 161 46.36 -9.14 13.51
N SER A 162 46.00 -9.31 14.79
CA SER A 162 45.52 -8.24 15.65
C SER A 162 46.68 -7.65 16.45
N GLY A 163 47.07 -6.41 16.13
CA GLY A 163 48.07 -5.67 16.90
C GLY A 163 47.65 -5.40 18.35
N TYR A 164 46.34 -5.45 18.65
CA TYR A 164 45.78 -5.20 19.97
C TYR A 164 45.96 -6.39 20.93
N THR A 165 46.10 -7.60 20.39
CA THR A 165 46.23 -8.85 21.18
C THR A 165 47.52 -9.61 20.91
N GLY A 166 48.29 -9.22 19.88
CA GLY A 166 49.51 -9.90 19.46
C GLY A 166 49.28 -11.29 18.86
N SER A 167 48.06 -11.60 18.44
CA SER A 167 47.64 -12.92 17.97
C SER A 167 47.06 -12.87 16.55
N SER A 168 47.15 -13.98 15.83
CA SER A 168 46.50 -14.18 14.53
C SER A 168 45.20 -14.94 14.67
N TYR A 169 44.15 -14.48 14.01
CA TYR A 169 42.81 -15.05 14.03
C TYR A 169 42.46 -15.59 12.66
N ILE A 170 42.03 -16.84 12.59
CA ILE A 170 41.64 -17.52 11.36
C ILE A 170 40.13 -17.33 11.17
N HIS A 171 39.74 -16.80 10.01
CA HIS A 171 38.35 -16.54 9.70
C HIS A 171 37.69 -17.76 9.07
N ASN A 172 36.36 -17.85 9.12
CA ASN A 172 35.62 -18.84 8.36
C ASN A 172 35.80 -18.58 6.85
N GLY A 173 35.97 -19.63 6.03
CA GLY A 173 36.23 -19.49 4.60
C GLY A 173 35.14 -18.76 3.82
N ARG A 174 33.93 -18.60 4.39
CA ARG A 174 32.86 -17.78 3.81
C ARG A 174 33.22 -16.29 3.65
N TYR A 175 34.23 -15.81 4.38
CA TYR A 175 34.71 -14.43 4.28
C TYR A 175 35.97 -14.28 3.41
N ASP A 176 36.48 -15.36 2.80
CA ASP A 176 37.70 -15.32 1.97
C ASP A 176 37.53 -14.48 0.69
N SER A 177 36.29 -14.28 0.22
CA SER A 177 35.99 -13.53 -1.00
C SER A 177 34.77 -12.63 -0.84
N GLY A 178 34.86 -11.39 -1.31
CA GLY A 178 33.75 -10.44 -1.32
C GLY A 178 33.41 -9.85 0.06
N TYR A 179 34.30 -10.02 1.04
CA TYR A 179 34.21 -9.39 2.35
C TYR A 179 35.51 -8.67 2.71
N LYS A 180 35.35 -7.52 3.34
CA LYS A 180 36.39 -6.79 4.06
C LYS A 180 36.20 -7.03 5.56
N ILE A 181 37.29 -7.40 6.22
CA ILE A 181 37.33 -7.57 7.67
C ILE A 181 37.81 -6.25 8.28
N VAL A 182 36.99 -5.65 9.14
CA VAL A 182 37.29 -4.38 9.81
C VAL A 182 37.38 -4.56 11.31
N ASN A 183 38.20 -3.74 11.97
CA ASN A 183 38.47 -3.85 13.40
C ASN A 183 37.52 -2.95 14.18
N GLY A 184 36.94 -3.46 15.24
CA GLY A 184 36.09 -2.70 16.14
C GLY A 184 36.34 -3.02 17.59
N ILE A 185 35.69 -2.23 18.43
CA ILE A 185 35.61 -2.43 19.87
C ILE A 185 34.17 -2.31 20.32
N ASP A 186 33.86 -2.86 21.48
CA ASP A 186 32.65 -2.51 22.20
C ASP A 186 33.00 -1.95 23.57
N VAL A 187 32.23 -0.96 24.01
CA VAL A 187 32.54 -0.15 25.19
C VAL A 187 31.31 0.21 26.01
N SER A 188 31.51 0.35 27.30
CA SER A 188 30.54 0.80 28.31
C SER A 188 31.20 1.80 29.27
N TYR A 189 30.51 2.17 30.35
CA TYR A 189 31.14 2.99 31.38
C TYR A 189 32.37 2.34 32.03
N HIS A 190 32.53 1.01 31.96
CA HIS A 190 33.67 0.29 32.52
C HIS A 190 35.00 0.70 31.89
N ASN A 191 35.00 1.20 30.66
CA ASN A 191 36.21 1.61 29.95
C ASN A 191 36.68 3.04 30.32
N GLY A 192 35.95 3.74 31.19
CA GLY A 192 36.32 5.06 31.67
C GLY A 192 36.23 6.16 30.60
N ASP A 193 37.14 7.13 30.67
CA ASP A 193 37.24 8.20 29.68
C ASP A 193 38.11 7.77 28.49
N ILE A 194 37.55 7.85 27.28
CA ILE A 194 38.17 7.36 26.05
C ILE A 194 38.67 8.52 25.18
N ASN A 195 39.93 8.44 24.75
CA ASN A 195 40.47 9.31 23.70
C ASN A 195 40.16 8.74 22.31
N TRP A 196 39.01 9.11 21.77
CA TRP A 196 38.50 8.58 20.49
C TRP A 196 39.37 8.89 19.27
N SER A 197 40.07 10.03 19.25
CA SER A 197 41.01 10.34 18.16
C SER A 197 42.21 9.39 18.18
N ALA A 198 42.71 9.02 19.37
CA ALA A 198 43.76 8.02 19.51
C ALA A 198 43.25 6.61 19.13
N VAL A 199 42.00 6.28 19.47
CA VAL A 199 41.35 5.02 19.06
C VAL A 199 41.24 4.91 17.54
N LYS A 200 40.78 5.97 16.85
CA LYS A 200 40.75 6.00 15.38
C LYS A 200 42.15 5.83 14.79
N ALA A 201 43.12 6.57 15.33
CA ALA A 201 44.51 6.51 14.88
C ALA A 201 45.17 5.14 15.15
N ALA A 202 44.68 4.38 16.13
CA ALA A 202 45.13 3.02 16.41
C ALA A 202 44.65 2.00 15.35
N GLY A 203 43.74 2.39 14.45
CA GLY A 203 43.21 1.52 13.41
C GLY A 203 41.87 0.85 13.75
N ILE A 204 41.13 1.41 14.72
CA ILE A 204 39.74 1.00 14.99
C ILE A 204 38.80 1.69 13.99
N ASP A 205 38.00 0.89 13.29
CA ASP A 205 37.08 1.34 12.25
C ASP A 205 35.70 1.69 12.81
N TYR A 206 35.25 0.97 13.85
CA TYR A 206 33.93 1.13 14.45
C TYR A 206 33.89 0.86 15.96
N ALA A 207 32.82 1.32 16.61
CA ALA A 207 32.51 1.00 18.00
C ALA A 207 31.04 0.59 18.20
N LEU A 208 30.80 -0.43 19.03
CA LEU A 208 29.48 -0.76 19.58
C LEU A 208 29.40 -0.22 21.01
N ILE A 209 28.43 0.64 21.29
CA ILE A 209 28.41 1.41 22.54
C ILE A 209 27.19 1.02 23.38
N ARG A 210 27.42 0.64 24.64
CA ARG A 210 26.32 0.34 25.57
C ARG A 210 25.53 1.62 25.83
N VAL A 211 24.23 1.60 25.56
CA VAL A 211 23.32 2.73 25.83
C VAL A 211 22.63 2.57 27.17
N GLY A 212 22.34 1.33 27.56
CA GLY A 212 21.69 1.01 28.82
C GLY A 212 21.69 -0.48 29.10
N TYR A 213 20.97 -0.85 30.15
CA TYR A 213 20.79 -2.24 30.57
C TYR A 213 19.47 -2.38 31.34
N ARG A 214 18.95 -3.60 31.37
CA ARG A 214 17.90 -3.98 32.33
C ARG A 214 18.52 -4.62 33.56
N GLY A 215 18.07 -4.19 34.73
CA GLY A 215 18.60 -4.62 36.03
C GLY A 215 18.37 -6.09 36.34
N MET A 216 19.34 -6.71 37.03
CA MET A 216 19.35 -8.13 37.40
C MET A 216 18.34 -8.55 38.47
N SER A 217 17.72 -7.63 39.21
CA SER A 217 16.78 -7.98 40.28
C SER A 217 15.38 -7.46 39.98
N ASN A 218 15.22 -6.14 39.95
CA ASN A 218 13.90 -5.51 39.84
C ASN A 218 13.42 -5.34 38.39
N GLY A 219 14.32 -5.54 37.42
CA GLY A 219 14.02 -5.41 35.99
C GLY A 219 13.87 -3.97 35.53
N GLY A 220 14.33 -2.98 36.29
CA GLY A 220 14.36 -1.57 35.90
C GLY A 220 15.31 -1.31 34.73
N LEU A 221 15.06 -0.23 33.96
CA LEU A 221 15.91 0.18 32.85
C LEU A 221 16.80 1.35 33.27
N PHE A 222 18.08 1.23 32.96
CA PHE A 222 19.10 2.18 33.38
C PHE A 222 19.93 2.67 32.19
N ASP A 223 20.36 3.94 32.24
CA ASP A 223 21.32 4.48 31.29
C ASP A 223 22.74 3.97 31.62
N ASP A 224 23.53 3.66 30.59
CA ASP A 224 24.98 3.62 30.75
C ASP A 224 25.50 5.05 30.94
N SER A 225 26.16 5.33 32.06
CA SER A 225 26.56 6.70 32.42
C SER A 225 27.51 7.38 31.41
N LYS A 226 28.17 6.62 30.53
CA LYS A 226 29.12 7.14 29.52
C LYS A 226 28.57 7.14 28.09
N TYR A 227 27.38 6.60 27.82
CA TYR A 227 26.90 6.40 26.44
C TYR A 227 26.93 7.68 25.60
N ARG A 228 26.48 8.82 26.14
CA ARG A 228 26.43 10.10 25.41
C ARG A 228 27.82 10.57 25.00
N ALA A 229 28.78 10.50 25.92
CA ALA A 229 30.16 10.88 25.68
C ALA A 229 30.84 9.93 24.68
N ASN A 230 30.58 8.63 24.80
CA ASN A 230 31.11 7.60 23.91
C ASN A 230 30.57 7.74 22.49
N ILE A 231 29.25 7.86 22.30
CA ILE A 231 28.64 8.01 20.97
C ILE A 231 29.17 9.28 20.30
N GLN A 232 29.11 10.42 20.99
CA GLN A 232 29.54 11.69 20.40
C GLN A 232 31.04 11.69 20.08
N GLY A 233 31.86 11.15 20.99
CA GLY A 233 33.31 11.07 20.81
C GLY A 233 33.71 10.19 19.63
N ALA A 234 33.09 9.01 19.50
CA ALA A 234 33.34 8.09 18.40
C ALA A 234 32.92 8.69 17.03
N LEU A 235 31.72 9.29 16.96
CA LEU A 235 31.24 9.96 15.74
C LEU A 235 32.16 11.12 15.34
N ASN A 236 32.57 11.96 16.29
CA ASN A 236 33.47 13.10 16.03
C ASN A 236 34.85 12.66 15.55
N ALA A 237 35.32 11.48 15.98
CA ALA A 237 36.58 10.89 15.52
C ALA A 237 36.43 10.16 14.17
N GLY A 238 35.24 10.13 13.57
CA GLY A 238 34.99 9.48 12.28
C GLY A 238 34.93 7.96 12.35
N LEU A 239 34.55 7.40 13.51
CA LEU A 239 34.20 5.98 13.61
C LEU A 239 32.74 5.77 13.24
N ARG A 240 32.43 4.60 12.67
CA ARG A 240 31.05 4.11 12.57
C ARG A 240 30.58 3.68 13.95
N VAL A 241 29.33 3.96 14.30
CA VAL A 241 28.79 3.68 15.63
C VAL A 241 27.55 2.81 15.53
N GLY A 242 27.57 1.71 16.27
CA GLY A 242 26.39 0.93 16.63
C GLY A 242 26.22 0.98 18.14
N VAL A 243 25.10 0.45 18.64
CA VAL A 243 24.71 0.60 20.04
C VAL A 243 24.05 -0.67 20.55
N TYR A 244 24.18 -0.93 21.84
CA TYR A 244 23.58 -2.12 22.44
C TYR A 244 22.92 -1.83 23.79
N ILE A 245 21.98 -2.69 24.16
CA ILE A 245 21.41 -2.78 25.51
C ILE A 245 21.69 -4.16 26.07
N PHE A 246 22.23 -4.21 27.29
CA PHE A 246 22.36 -5.48 28.01
C PHE A 246 20.98 -5.90 28.49
N SER A 247 20.49 -7.00 27.94
CA SER A 247 19.13 -7.47 28.22
C SER A 247 19.09 -8.34 29.46
N GLN A 248 18.06 -8.11 30.27
CA GLN A 248 17.57 -9.05 31.27
C GLN A 248 16.07 -9.27 31.07
N ALA A 249 15.57 -9.08 29.84
CA ALA A 249 14.17 -9.25 29.49
C ALA A 249 13.78 -10.72 29.55
N THR A 250 12.69 -10.99 30.23
CA THR A 250 12.13 -12.34 30.39
C THR A 250 10.84 -12.53 29.59
N THR A 251 10.35 -11.45 28.97
CA THR A 251 9.13 -11.44 28.16
C THR A 251 9.32 -10.60 26.88
N GLN A 252 8.52 -10.89 25.85
CA GLN A 252 8.52 -10.12 24.60
C GLN A 252 8.20 -8.64 24.81
N ALA A 253 7.33 -8.33 25.79
CA ALA A 253 6.98 -6.95 26.13
C ALA A 253 8.17 -6.20 26.74
N GLU A 254 8.94 -6.85 27.62
CA GLU A 254 10.16 -6.27 28.20
C GLU A 254 11.25 -6.05 27.13
N ALA A 255 11.39 -6.95 26.17
CA ALA A 255 12.33 -6.80 25.07
C ALA A 255 11.94 -5.67 24.11
N ALA A 256 10.64 -5.52 23.80
CA ALA A 256 10.14 -4.37 23.05
C ALA A 256 10.33 -3.05 23.85
N GLU A 257 10.19 -3.08 25.16
CA GLU A 257 10.47 -1.93 26.03
C GLU A 257 11.96 -1.55 26.01
N GLU A 258 12.87 -2.52 26.08
CA GLU A 258 14.32 -2.32 25.94
C GLU A 258 14.69 -1.68 24.59
N ALA A 259 14.11 -2.18 23.50
CA ALA A 259 14.30 -1.62 22.17
C ALA A 259 13.87 -0.15 22.12
N ASN A 260 12.65 0.16 22.57
CA ASN A 260 12.14 1.53 22.60
C ASN A 260 12.96 2.45 23.53
N TYR A 261 13.42 1.92 24.66
CA TYR A 261 14.28 2.64 25.60
C TYR A 261 15.59 3.06 24.94
N LEU A 262 16.27 2.14 24.26
CA LEU A 262 17.49 2.42 23.51
C LEU A 262 17.21 3.40 22.34
N LEU A 263 16.19 3.13 21.51
CA LEU A 263 15.84 3.94 20.33
C LEU A 263 15.60 5.42 20.69
N ASN A 264 14.88 5.67 21.78
CA ASN A 264 14.61 7.04 22.26
C ASN A 264 15.90 7.82 22.58
N ARG A 265 16.93 7.13 23.06
CA ARG A 265 18.21 7.73 23.48
C ARG A 265 19.16 7.99 22.33
N ILE A 266 18.95 7.34 21.19
CA ILE A 266 19.82 7.46 20.02
C ILE A 266 19.25 8.35 18.90
N SER A 267 18.02 8.83 19.04
CA SER A 267 17.29 9.59 18.00
C SER A 267 18.01 10.85 17.48
N GLY A 268 18.91 11.43 18.27
CA GLY A 268 19.72 12.59 17.90
C GLY A 268 21.09 12.28 17.28
N TYR A 269 21.44 11.00 17.08
CA TYR A 269 22.76 10.58 16.62
C TYR A 269 22.70 9.87 15.27
N ASN A 270 23.76 10.02 14.48
CA ASN A 270 23.92 9.30 13.21
C ASN A 270 24.44 7.87 13.45
N ILE A 271 23.55 6.98 13.88
CA ILE A 271 23.85 5.56 14.10
C ILE A 271 23.82 4.81 12.76
N THR A 272 24.96 4.31 12.32
CA THR A 272 25.16 3.68 10.99
C THR A 272 25.52 2.20 11.07
N LEU A 273 25.57 1.64 12.27
CA LEU A 273 25.73 0.21 12.54
C LEU A 273 24.56 -0.31 13.36
N PRO A 274 24.41 -1.64 13.48
CA PRO A 274 23.23 -2.24 14.09
C PRO A 274 22.93 -1.78 15.52
N VAL A 275 21.65 -1.82 15.85
CA VAL A 275 21.13 -1.70 17.22
C VAL A 275 20.99 -3.12 17.76
N VAL A 276 21.71 -3.40 18.85
CA VAL A 276 21.96 -4.77 19.30
C VAL A 276 21.22 -5.06 20.61
N ILE A 277 20.59 -6.24 20.67
CA ILE A 277 20.26 -6.87 21.94
C ILE A 277 21.44 -7.74 22.37
N ASP A 278 22.00 -7.41 23.52
CA ASP A 278 23.00 -8.22 24.20
C ASP A 278 22.26 -9.21 25.11
N TYR A 279 22.09 -10.44 24.61
CA TYR A 279 21.33 -11.51 25.25
C TYR A 279 22.28 -12.48 25.93
N GLU A 280 22.60 -12.18 27.19
CA GLU A 280 23.49 -12.99 28.00
C GLU A 280 23.05 -13.04 29.47
N PHE A 281 23.51 -14.07 30.18
CA PHE A 281 23.32 -14.16 31.62
C PHE A 281 24.27 -13.22 32.34
N GLY A 282 23.87 -12.75 33.54
CA GLY A 282 24.79 -12.09 34.44
C GLY A 282 25.93 -13.02 34.87
N THR A 283 26.97 -12.41 35.43
CA THR A 283 28.19 -13.10 35.88
C THR A 283 27.91 -14.36 36.69
N ASN A 284 28.57 -15.48 36.37
CA ASN A 284 28.36 -16.79 37.00
C ASN A 284 26.94 -17.35 36.85
N HIS A 285 26.30 -17.12 35.69
CA HIS A 285 24.95 -17.62 35.39
C HIS A 285 23.91 -17.07 36.38
N SER A 286 23.85 -15.74 36.50
CA SER A 286 22.98 -15.04 37.44
C SER A 286 22.01 -14.07 36.74
N GLY A 287 21.14 -13.46 37.54
CA GLY A 287 20.22 -12.41 37.11
C GLY A 287 18.87 -12.95 36.65
N ARG A 288 17.92 -12.03 36.44
CA ARG A 288 16.53 -12.36 36.05
C ARG A 288 16.45 -13.29 34.86
N LEU A 289 17.33 -13.11 33.88
CA LEU A 289 17.31 -13.92 32.67
C LEU A 289 17.63 -15.39 32.97
N ALA A 290 18.61 -15.65 33.84
CA ALA A 290 18.96 -16.99 34.29
C ALA A 290 17.84 -17.56 35.19
N ASP A 291 17.36 -16.77 36.14
CA ASP A 291 16.32 -17.18 37.10
C ASP A 291 14.98 -17.51 36.43
N ALA A 292 14.67 -16.84 35.31
CA ALA A 292 13.46 -17.09 34.54
C ALA A 292 13.44 -18.49 33.89
N ASN A 293 14.61 -19.09 33.66
CA ASN A 293 14.78 -20.43 33.08
C ASN A 293 13.85 -20.67 31.88
N LEU A 294 13.87 -19.72 30.94
CA LEU A 294 13.04 -19.75 29.74
C LEU A 294 13.39 -20.97 28.87
N ASP A 295 12.38 -21.60 28.29
CA ASP A 295 12.63 -22.55 27.21
C ASP A 295 13.15 -21.83 25.96
N ILE A 296 13.85 -22.58 25.10
CA ILE A 296 14.55 -22.04 23.94
C ILE A 296 13.63 -21.29 22.96
N ASP A 297 12.37 -21.71 22.80
CA ASP A 297 11.43 -21.07 21.87
C ASP A 297 10.92 -19.75 22.46
N THR A 298 10.61 -19.74 23.76
CA THR A 298 10.23 -18.51 24.49
C THR A 298 11.37 -17.49 24.48
N ALA A 299 12.60 -17.92 24.81
CA ALA A 299 13.80 -17.07 24.76
C ALA A 299 14.03 -16.49 23.36
N THR A 300 13.88 -17.31 22.31
CA THR A 300 13.98 -16.86 20.92
C THR A 300 12.91 -15.82 20.59
N ALA A 301 11.68 -15.99 21.07
CA ALA A 301 10.61 -15.01 20.87
C ALA A 301 10.91 -13.67 21.56
N VAL A 302 11.53 -13.67 22.75
CA VAL A 302 11.99 -12.45 23.45
C VAL A 302 12.99 -11.69 22.59
N VAL A 303 14.04 -12.36 22.08
CA VAL A 303 15.03 -11.75 21.18
C VAL A 303 14.37 -11.20 19.91
N ASN A 304 13.47 -11.97 19.30
CA ASN A 304 12.73 -11.57 18.11
C ASN A 304 11.86 -10.31 18.35
N ALA A 305 11.26 -10.17 19.53
CA ALA A 305 10.46 -8.98 19.88
C ALA A 305 11.30 -7.69 19.94
N PHE A 306 12.54 -7.76 20.44
CA PHE A 306 13.48 -6.65 20.37
C PHE A 306 13.81 -6.32 18.91
N CYS A 307 14.24 -7.33 18.14
CA CYS A 307 14.71 -7.13 16.77
C CYS A 307 13.63 -6.60 15.83
N THR A 308 12.40 -7.11 15.93
CA THR A 308 11.25 -6.60 15.16
C THR A 308 10.89 -5.16 15.52
N THR A 309 11.00 -4.78 16.80
CA THR A 309 10.77 -3.41 17.25
C THR A 309 11.80 -2.45 16.65
N VAL A 310 13.09 -2.83 16.69
CA VAL A 310 14.19 -2.07 16.08
C VAL A 310 14.01 -1.92 14.56
N GLN A 311 13.67 -3.01 13.87
CA GLN A 311 13.46 -3.01 12.43
C GLN A 311 12.27 -2.12 12.03
N SER A 312 11.19 -2.15 12.80
CA SER A 312 10.01 -1.29 12.60
C SER A 312 10.33 0.20 12.78
N ALA A 313 11.36 0.52 13.57
CA ALA A 313 11.86 1.88 13.75
C ALA A 313 12.87 2.32 12.66
N GLY A 314 13.14 1.47 11.66
CA GLY A 314 14.03 1.77 10.54
C GLY A 314 15.52 1.51 10.80
N TYR A 315 15.87 0.86 11.91
CA TYR A 315 17.26 0.48 12.21
C TYR A 315 17.53 -0.99 11.89
N THR A 316 18.79 -1.34 11.64
CA THR A 316 19.19 -2.75 11.47
C THR A 316 19.31 -3.41 12.85
N PRO A 317 18.51 -4.44 13.18
CA PRO A 317 18.70 -5.20 14.41
C PRO A 317 19.88 -6.17 14.31
N MET A 318 20.49 -6.46 15.46
CA MET A 318 21.52 -7.49 15.62
C MET A 318 21.40 -8.17 16.97
N VAL A 319 21.78 -9.44 17.06
CA VAL A 319 21.79 -10.23 18.29
C VAL A 319 23.23 -10.48 18.70
N TYR A 320 23.59 -10.04 19.90
CA TYR A 320 24.82 -10.48 20.55
C TYR A 320 24.51 -11.61 21.51
N ALA A 321 25.32 -12.66 21.42
CA ALA A 321 25.29 -13.79 22.32
C ALA A 321 26.57 -14.61 22.17
N ASN A 322 26.96 -15.29 23.24
CA ASN A 322 28.05 -16.26 23.16
C ASN A 322 27.62 -17.54 22.42
N LYS A 323 28.61 -18.34 21.99
CA LYS A 323 28.39 -19.60 21.25
C LYS A 323 27.38 -20.52 21.94
N THR A 324 27.47 -20.67 23.27
CA THR A 324 26.57 -21.54 24.04
C THR A 324 25.14 -21.01 24.05
N MET A 325 24.96 -19.71 24.25
CA MET A 325 23.65 -19.05 24.20
C MET A 325 22.98 -19.28 22.84
N LEU A 326 23.71 -19.02 21.74
CA LEU A 326 23.23 -19.20 20.36
C LEU A 326 22.87 -20.64 19.99
N GLN A 327 23.43 -21.63 20.68
CA GLN A 327 23.21 -23.06 20.38
C GLN A 327 22.24 -23.74 21.32
N SER A 328 22.10 -23.25 22.56
CA SER A 328 21.43 -23.98 23.64
C SER A 328 20.33 -23.19 24.35
N TYR A 329 20.32 -21.87 24.26
CA TYR A 329 19.37 -21.01 24.99
C TYR A 329 18.47 -20.18 24.09
N ILE A 330 18.94 -19.86 22.88
CA ILE A 330 18.13 -19.30 21.79
C ILE A 330 18.41 -20.08 20.51
N ARG A 331 17.49 -20.01 19.54
CA ARG A 331 17.68 -20.62 18.21
C ARG A 331 18.48 -19.70 17.30
N GLY A 332 19.78 -19.64 17.51
CA GLY A 332 20.69 -18.87 16.66
C GLY A 332 20.56 -19.23 15.18
N GLU A 333 20.29 -20.51 14.88
CA GLU A 333 20.10 -21.07 13.54
C GLU A 333 18.81 -20.65 12.83
N ILE A 334 17.89 -20.00 13.54
CA ILE A 334 16.68 -19.41 12.97
C ILE A 334 16.82 -17.89 12.95
N LEU A 335 17.40 -17.32 14.00
CA LEU A 335 17.56 -15.87 14.11
C LEU A 335 18.50 -15.32 13.03
N ASP A 336 19.50 -16.09 12.58
CA ASP A 336 20.47 -15.66 11.59
C ASP A 336 19.94 -15.56 10.15
N ASP A 337 18.77 -16.16 9.87
CA ASP A 337 18.00 -15.95 8.63
C ASP A 337 17.37 -14.54 8.56
N TYR A 338 17.16 -13.89 9.71
CA TYR A 338 16.42 -12.62 9.81
C TYR A 338 17.28 -11.47 10.33
N TYR A 339 18.25 -11.75 11.21
CA TYR A 339 19.00 -10.75 11.96
C TYR A 339 20.50 -11.04 11.88
N LYS A 340 21.30 -9.97 11.93
CA LYS A 340 22.74 -10.13 12.02
C LYS A 340 23.11 -10.71 13.39
N ILE A 341 24.07 -11.63 13.42
CA ILE A 341 24.63 -12.17 14.67
C ILE A 341 26.00 -11.53 14.97
N TRP A 342 26.17 -11.07 16.20
CA TRP A 342 27.44 -10.71 16.81
C TRP A 342 27.86 -11.83 17.77
N LEU A 343 28.72 -12.72 17.29
CA LEU A 343 29.16 -13.90 18.02
C LEU A 343 30.22 -13.51 19.05
N ALA A 344 29.99 -13.80 20.34
CA ALA A 344 31.04 -13.83 21.34
C ALA A 344 31.68 -15.21 21.44
N ASN A 345 32.96 -15.31 21.06
CA ASN A 345 33.72 -16.55 21.21
C ASN A 345 35.23 -16.27 21.24
N TYR A 346 35.84 -16.27 22.42
CA TYR A 346 37.24 -15.87 22.63
C TYR A 346 38.23 -16.97 22.23
N THR A 347 38.43 -17.13 20.93
CA THR A 347 39.32 -18.12 20.33
C THR A 347 40.05 -17.52 19.12
N THR A 348 41.17 -18.12 18.72
CA THR A 348 41.86 -17.74 17.48
C THR A 348 41.21 -18.35 16.23
N GLN A 349 40.30 -19.31 16.40
CA GLN A 349 39.50 -19.89 15.32
C GLN A 349 38.19 -20.43 15.89
N THR A 350 37.06 -19.82 15.52
CA THR A 350 35.75 -20.30 15.97
C THR A 350 35.28 -21.52 15.18
N THR A 351 34.59 -22.43 15.88
CA THR A 351 33.92 -23.61 15.33
C THR A 351 32.40 -23.42 15.21
N TYR A 352 31.89 -22.22 15.50
CA TYR A 352 30.47 -21.90 15.33
C TYR A 352 30.06 -22.03 13.85
N ALA A 353 29.01 -22.79 13.59
CA ALA A 353 28.58 -23.15 12.24
C ALA A 353 27.52 -22.20 11.66
N GLY A 354 26.79 -21.48 12.51
CA GLY A 354 25.76 -20.50 12.10
C GLY A 354 26.36 -19.27 11.42
N GLU A 355 25.52 -18.47 10.78
CA GLU A 355 25.93 -17.21 10.19
C GLU A 355 26.26 -16.17 11.27
N TYR A 356 27.27 -15.33 11.00
CA TYR A 356 27.62 -14.20 11.86
C TYR A 356 28.19 -13.06 11.03
N TYR A 357 28.06 -11.84 11.54
CA TYR A 357 28.50 -10.61 10.87
C TYR A 357 29.47 -9.80 11.72
N ALA A 358 29.50 -10.07 13.03
CA ALA A 358 30.53 -9.62 13.93
C ALA A 358 31.04 -10.78 14.79
N TRP A 359 32.31 -10.72 15.18
CA TRP A 359 32.94 -11.69 16.07
C TRP A 359 33.72 -10.97 17.16
N GLN A 360 33.25 -11.03 18.41
CA GLN A 360 34.02 -10.63 19.58
C GLN A 360 35.02 -11.74 19.90
N TYR A 361 36.28 -11.48 19.58
CA TYR A 361 37.33 -12.50 19.56
C TYR A 361 38.25 -12.43 20.78
N SER A 362 38.24 -11.34 21.54
CA SER A 362 39.06 -11.17 22.74
C SER A 362 38.56 -10.03 23.60
N SER A 363 38.62 -10.22 24.92
CA SER A 363 38.39 -9.17 25.92
C SER A 363 39.67 -8.49 26.42
N LYS A 364 40.83 -8.88 25.86
CA LYS A 364 42.16 -8.47 26.33
C LYS A 364 42.88 -7.54 25.36
N GLY A 365 42.14 -6.73 24.61
CA GLY A 365 42.71 -5.78 23.66
C GLY A 365 43.42 -4.61 24.32
N GLY A 366 44.64 -4.30 23.89
CA GLY A 366 45.31 -3.04 24.21
C GLY A 366 45.16 -2.03 23.08
N VAL A 367 44.26 -1.07 23.23
CA VAL A 367 43.98 -0.02 22.22
C VAL A 367 44.42 1.35 22.74
N SER A 368 45.25 2.04 21.94
CA SER A 368 45.68 3.40 22.29
C SER A 368 44.47 4.33 22.44
N GLY A 369 44.42 5.04 23.57
CA GLY A 369 43.30 5.92 23.92
C GLY A 369 42.31 5.34 24.92
N ILE A 370 42.43 4.05 25.27
CA ILE A 370 41.65 3.39 26.33
C ILE A 370 42.62 2.90 27.41
N SER A 371 42.29 3.15 28.68
CA SER A 371 43.07 2.64 29.80
C SER A 371 42.62 1.22 30.15
N GLY A 372 43.58 0.29 30.24
CA GLY A 372 43.26 -1.12 30.52
C GLY A 372 42.90 -1.90 29.24
N TYR A 373 42.11 -2.96 29.42
CA TYR A 373 41.68 -3.82 28.31
C TYR A 373 40.32 -3.39 27.75
N VAL A 374 40.10 -3.70 26.48
CA VAL A 374 38.82 -3.50 25.78
C VAL A 374 38.49 -4.72 24.93
N ASP A 375 37.20 -5.00 24.80
CA ASP A 375 36.68 -6.03 23.92
C ASP A 375 36.94 -5.69 22.46
N CYS A 376 37.49 -6.66 21.73
CA CYS A 376 37.93 -6.52 20.35
C CYS A 376 37.06 -7.37 19.43
N ASN A 377 36.62 -6.73 18.35
CA ASN A 377 35.65 -7.27 17.42
C ASN A 377 36.18 -7.23 15.99
N PHE A 378 35.88 -8.27 15.21
CA PHE A 378 35.88 -8.19 13.77
C PHE A 378 34.46 -7.94 13.27
N PHE A 379 34.29 -7.09 12.27
CA PHE A 379 33.05 -7.01 11.49
C PHE A 379 33.33 -7.42 10.05
N TYR A 380 32.43 -8.21 9.47
CA TYR A 380 32.54 -8.71 8.10
C TYR A 380 31.63 -7.86 7.20
N VAL A 381 32.24 -6.91 6.49
CA VAL A 381 31.53 -5.99 5.60
C VAL A 381 31.63 -6.50 4.17
N ARG A 382 30.56 -6.48 3.38
CA ARG A 382 30.63 -6.85 1.96
C ARG A 382 31.54 -5.88 1.21
N ASP A 383 32.51 -6.40 0.47
CA ASP A 383 33.38 -5.60 -0.39
C ASP A 383 32.82 -5.58 -1.83
N ASN A 384 31.74 -4.83 -2.00
CA ASN A 384 30.99 -4.72 -3.27
C ASN A 384 31.03 -3.30 -3.87
N TYR A 385 31.93 -2.42 -3.40
CA TYR A 385 31.97 -1.02 -3.83
C TYR A 385 32.13 -0.83 -5.33
N GLN A 386 33.03 -1.60 -5.95
CA GLN A 386 33.22 -1.55 -7.40
C GLN A 386 31.99 -2.06 -8.16
N ASN A 387 31.29 -3.06 -7.61
CA ASN A 387 30.03 -3.57 -8.15
C ASN A 387 28.95 -2.48 -8.02
N ALA A 388 28.87 -1.79 -6.88
CA ALA A 388 27.92 -0.73 -6.63
C ALA A 388 28.10 0.44 -7.61
N GLN A 389 29.34 0.83 -7.90
CA GLN A 389 29.63 1.81 -8.96
C GLN A 389 29.10 1.36 -10.33
N LEU A 390 29.30 0.10 -10.72
CA LEU A 390 28.80 -0.43 -12.00
C LEU A 390 27.27 -0.43 -12.06
N TYR A 391 26.61 -0.77 -10.95
CA TYR A 391 25.15 -0.73 -10.84
C TYR A 391 24.61 0.69 -10.96
N VAL A 392 25.18 1.63 -10.20
CA VAL A 392 24.79 3.05 -10.23
C VAL A 392 25.01 3.64 -11.61
N THR A 393 26.16 3.40 -12.25
CA THR A 393 26.40 3.82 -13.63
C THR A 393 25.31 3.31 -14.57
N ARG A 394 24.96 2.02 -14.49
CA ARG A 394 23.91 1.44 -15.33
C ARG A 394 22.55 2.11 -15.10
N LEU A 395 22.19 2.44 -13.85
CA LEU A 395 20.95 3.17 -13.55
C LEU A 395 20.95 4.54 -14.22
N TYR A 396 22.03 5.31 -14.07
CA TYR A 396 22.18 6.63 -14.68
C TYR A 396 22.13 6.58 -16.21
N GLU A 397 22.91 5.69 -16.82
CA GLU A 397 22.94 5.54 -18.28
C GLU A 397 21.58 5.11 -18.84
N SER A 398 20.91 4.18 -18.16
CA SER A 398 19.62 3.65 -18.62
C SER A 398 18.50 4.65 -18.40
N LEU A 399 18.34 5.17 -17.18
CA LEU A 399 17.20 5.98 -16.75
C LEU A 399 17.35 7.48 -17.07
N LEU A 400 18.57 8.02 -16.97
CA LEU A 400 18.84 9.46 -17.17
C LEU A 400 19.55 9.75 -18.49
N GLU A 401 20.05 8.73 -19.18
CA GLU A 401 20.76 8.83 -20.47
C GLU A 401 22.06 9.63 -20.40
N ARG A 402 22.74 9.53 -19.26
CA ARG A 402 24.07 10.12 -19.05
C ARG A 402 24.85 9.31 -18.03
N GLU A 403 26.15 9.54 -17.98
CA GLU A 403 27.00 9.04 -16.90
C GLU A 403 26.71 9.79 -15.58
N PRO A 404 26.87 9.13 -14.41
CA PRO A 404 26.88 9.83 -13.15
C PRO A 404 28.14 10.69 -13.04
N ASP A 405 28.06 11.82 -12.34
CA ASP A 405 29.27 12.50 -11.89
C ASP A 405 29.95 11.69 -10.77
N ALA A 406 31.23 11.97 -10.54
CA ALA A 406 32.04 11.20 -9.58
C ALA A 406 31.50 11.31 -8.14
N SER A 407 30.89 12.43 -7.76
CA SER A 407 30.35 12.63 -6.41
C SER A 407 29.09 11.79 -6.22
N GLY A 408 28.13 11.88 -7.14
CA GLY A 408 26.89 11.11 -7.11
C GLY A 408 27.14 9.59 -7.17
N MET A 409 28.04 9.15 -8.06
CA MET A 409 28.41 7.73 -8.16
C MET A 409 29.01 7.21 -6.85
N ASN A 410 29.97 7.94 -6.26
CA ASN A 410 30.64 7.51 -5.04
C ASN A 410 29.69 7.54 -3.83
N ALA A 411 28.77 8.50 -3.75
CA ALA A 411 27.78 8.57 -2.69
C ALA A 411 26.88 7.32 -2.68
N TYR A 412 26.24 6.99 -3.80
CA TYR A 412 25.40 5.79 -3.88
C TYR A 412 26.20 4.49 -3.74
N ALA A 413 27.40 4.42 -4.33
CA ALA A 413 28.25 3.23 -4.20
C ALA A 413 28.65 2.97 -2.74
N THR A 414 28.99 4.04 -2.00
CA THR A 414 29.26 3.95 -0.56
C THR A 414 28.02 3.50 0.19
N ALA A 415 26.86 4.12 -0.07
CA ALA A 415 25.61 3.78 0.61
C ALA A 415 25.18 2.32 0.42
N ILE A 416 25.35 1.76 -0.79
CA ILE A 416 25.10 0.34 -1.06
C ILE A 416 26.12 -0.55 -0.34
N SER A 417 27.41 -0.16 -0.35
CA SER A 417 28.48 -0.98 0.25
C SER A 417 28.44 -1.01 1.76
N GLU A 418 28.00 0.10 2.36
CA GLU A 418 27.82 0.23 3.80
C GLU A 418 26.43 -0.23 4.27
N GLU A 419 25.59 -0.69 3.33
CA GLU A 419 24.22 -1.17 3.55
C GLU A 419 23.29 -0.12 4.20
N THR A 420 23.57 1.18 3.97
CA THR A 420 22.68 2.28 4.36
C THR A 420 21.60 2.55 3.31
N MET A 421 21.76 2.02 2.09
CA MET A 421 20.74 1.98 1.05
C MET A 421 20.75 0.61 0.38
N THR A 422 19.57 0.13 -0.01
CA THR A 422 19.41 -1.04 -0.87
C THR A 422 19.52 -0.66 -2.34
N ALA A 423 19.61 -1.67 -3.22
CA ALA A 423 19.56 -1.43 -4.67
C ALA A 423 18.22 -0.77 -5.08
N ALA A 424 17.10 -1.20 -4.47
CA ALA A 424 15.79 -0.59 -4.66
C ALA A 424 15.77 0.89 -4.26
N ASP A 425 16.35 1.25 -3.11
CA ASP A 425 16.34 2.63 -2.62
C ASP A 425 17.02 3.58 -3.62
N VAL A 426 18.17 3.17 -4.17
CA VAL A 426 18.89 3.97 -5.18
C VAL A 426 18.08 4.10 -6.48
N ALA A 427 17.44 3.02 -6.93
CA ALA A 427 16.57 3.07 -8.11
C ALA A 427 15.36 3.99 -7.91
N VAL A 428 14.72 3.91 -6.73
CA VAL A 428 13.58 4.75 -6.36
C VAL A 428 13.98 6.22 -6.28
N ASP A 429 15.15 6.53 -5.70
CA ASP A 429 15.64 7.91 -5.57
C ASP A 429 15.89 8.55 -6.96
N ILE A 430 16.57 7.81 -7.85
CA ILE A 430 16.81 8.26 -9.24
C ILE A 430 15.49 8.47 -9.99
N ILE A 431 14.54 7.52 -9.92
CA ILE A 431 13.24 7.62 -10.61
C ILE A 431 12.37 8.75 -10.02
N SER A 432 12.51 9.03 -8.73
CA SER A 432 11.77 10.10 -8.06
C SER A 432 12.34 11.49 -8.32
N SER A 433 13.56 11.58 -8.85
CA SER A 433 14.24 12.84 -9.16
C SER A 433 13.48 13.67 -10.20
N SER A 434 13.60 15.01 -10.10
CA SER A 434 13.07 15.93 -11.11
C SER A 434 13.69 15.67 -12.49
N GLU A 435 14.95 15.25 -12.54
CA GLU A 435 15.62 14.94 -13.80
C GLU A 435 14.93 13.79 -14.54
N PHE A 436 14.64 12.68 -13.86
CA PHE A 436 13.91 11.56 -14.46
C PHE A 436 12.49 11.97 -14.86
N LYS A 437 11.75 12.65 -13.96
CA LYS A 437 10.37 13.11 -14.23
C LYS A 437 10.29 14.01 -15.45
N ASN A 438 11.28 14.88 -15.66
CA ASN A 438 11.36 15.78 -16.81
C ASN A 438 11.62 15.06 -18.14
N LYS A 439 12.06 13.79 -18.13
CA LYS A 439 12.16 12.99 -19.36
C LYS A 439 10.79 12.68 -19.97
N ASN A 440 9.73 12.68 -19.16
CA ASN A 440 8.36 12.43 -19.57
C ASN A 440 8.22 11.17 -20.47
N TYR A 441 8.85 10.07 -20.05
CA TYR A 441 8.81 8.82 -20.82
C TYR A 441 7.39 8.29 -20.96
N THR A 442 7.06 7.81 -22.16
CA THR A 442 5.85 7.01 -22.35
C THR A 442 5.93 5.72 -21.52
N ASN A 443 4.80 5.10 -21.21
CA ASN A 443 4.78 3.85 -20.45
C ASN A 443 5.62 2.75 -21.10
N GLU A 444 5.60 2.64 -22.43
CA GLU A 444 6.42 1.68 -23.16
C GLU A 444 7.92 1.93 -22.94
N VAL A 445 8.36 3.18 -23.11
CA VAL A 445 9.77 3.55 -22.94
C VAL A 445 10.17 3.37 -21.48
N TYR A 446 9.32 3.79 -20.53
CA TYR A 446 9.54 3.62 -19.09
C TYR A 446 9.82 2.15 -18.74
N VAL A 447 8.98 1.21 -19.20
CA VAL A 447 9.17 -0.22 -18.94
C VAL A 447 10.51 -0.70 -19.52
N ARG A 448 10.82 -0.38 -20.78
CA ARG A 448 12.10 -0.78 -21.40
C ARG A 448 13.31 -0.26 -20.63
N LYS A 449 13.21 0.97 -20.13
CA LYS A 449 14.24 1.64 -19.31
C LYS A 449 14.43 0.92 -17.97
N LEU A 450 13.35 0.50 -17.32
CA LEU A 450 13.43 -0.31 -16.09
C LEU A 450 14.14 -1.65 -16.33
N TYR A 451 13.84 -2.38 -17.39
CA TYR A 451 14.52 -3.65 -17.69
C TYR A 451 16.02 -3.46 -17.94
N ALA A 452 16.40 -2.42 -18.71
CA ALA A 452 17.80 -2.08 -18.92
C ALA A 452 18.51 -1.72 -17.61
N ALA A 453 17.85 -0.91 -16.76
CA ALA A 453 18.39 -0.41 -15.51
C ALA A 453 18.51 -1.50 -14.42
N LEU A 454 17.48 -2.34 -14.26
CA LEU A 454 17.38 -3.31 -13.18
C LEU A 454 18.02 -4.65 -13.55
N PHE A 455 17.91 -5.09 -14.81
CA PHE A 455 18.33 -6.42 -15.26
C PHE A 455 19.49 -6.44 -16.24
N ALA A 456 19.95 -5.27 -16.71
CA ALA A 456 20.98 -5.16 -17.74
C ALA A 456 20.64 -5.89 -19.06
N ARG A 457 19.35 -5.98 -19.39
CA ARG A 457 18.87 -6.58 -20.64
C ARG A 457 17.72 -5.78 -21.24
N SER A 458 17.46 -6.01 -22.52
CA SER A 458 16.22 -5.56 -23.16
C SER A 458 15.07 -6.53 -22.84
N PRO A 459 13.85 -6.03 -22.61
CA PRO A 459 12.67 -6.88 -22.53
C PRO A 459 12.24 -7.36 -23.92
N GLN A 460 11.53 -8.48 -23.95
CA GLN A 460 10.73 -8.89 -25.10
C GLN A 460 9.53 -7.95 -25.26
N ASP A 461 9.03 -7.82 -26.49
CA ASP A 461 7.88 -6.93 -26.74
C ASP A 461 6.61 -7.38 -25.99
N SER A 462 6.42 -8.68 -25.80
CA SER A 462 5.33 -9.21 -24.97
C SER A 462 5.45 -8.82 -23.49
N GLU A 463 6.67 -8.81 -22.93
CA GLU A 463 6.90 -8.33 -21.56
C GLU A 463 6.51 -6.85 -21.43
N VAL A 464 6.84 -6.04 -22.45
CA VAL A 464 6.48 -4.62 -22.47
C VAL A 464 4.98 -4.43 -22.63
N SER A 465 4.33 -5.13 -23.56
CA SER A 465 2.89 -5.04 -23.78
C SER A 465 2.10 -5.40 -22.52
N ASN A 466 2.50 -6.45 -21.79
CA ASN A 466 1.85 -6.85 -20.54
C ASN A 466 1.92 -5.72 -19.49
N TRP A 467 3.08 -5.08 -19.32
CA TRP A 467 3.21 -3.97 -18.37
C TRP A 467 2.49 -2.70 -18.81
N VAL A 468 2.47 -2.42 -20.11
CA VAL A 468 1.70 -1.30 -20.66
C VAL A 468 0.21 -1.50 -20.45
N GLU A 469 -0.30 -2.73 -20.59
CA GLU A 469 -1.69 -3.07 -20.27
C GLU A 469 -1.98 -2.85 -18.78
N VAL A 470 -1.10 -3.34 -17.90
CA VAL A 470 -1.22 -3.11 -16.45
C VAL A 470 -1.31 -1.60 -16.14
N LEU A 471 -0.42 -0.79 -16.69
CA LEU A 471 -0.45 0.68 -16.53
C LEU A 471 -1.71 1.32 -17.12
N SER A 472 -2.18 0.83 -18.26
CA SER A 472 -3.43 1.29 -18.88
C SER A 472 -4.66 0.98 -18.03
N ASN A 473 -4.58 0.00 -17.13
CA ASN A 473 -5.64 -0.33 -16.17
C ASN A 473 -5.61 0.56 -14.92
N GLY A 474 -4.68 1.53 -14.83
CA GLY A 474 -4.77 2.67 -13.91
C GLY A 474 -3.77 2.69 -12.76
N VAL A 475 -3.02 1.60 -12.53
CA VAL A 475 -1.93 1.61 -11.53
C VAL A 475 -0.80 2.55 -11.94
N SER A 476 -0.02 2.99 -10.97
CA SER A 476 1.09 3.91 -11.20
C SER A 476 2.31 3.20 -11.80
N GLN A 477 3.23 3.99 -12.36
CA GLN A 477 4.57 3.52 -12.73
C GLN A 477 5.34 2.94 -11.53
N LYS A 478 5.08 3.43 -10.31
CA LYS A 478 5.69 2.93 -9.08
C LYS A 478 5.24 1.50 -8.76
N TYR A 479 4.00 1.14 -9.12
CA TYR A 479 3.53 -0.25 -9.02
C TYR A 479 4.40 -1.19 -9.87
N VAL A 480 4.64 -0.84 -11.14
CA VAL A 480 5.49 -1.67 -12.03
C VAL A 480 6.92 -1.75 -11.50
N LEU A 481 7.50 -0.64 -11.04
CA LEU A 481 8.82 -0.63 -10.41
C LEU A 481 8.88 -1.61 -9.22
N LYS A 482 7.88 -1.60 -8.33
CA LYS A 482 7.79 -2.55 -7.22
C LYS A 482 7.79 -3.99 -7.72
N GLN A 483 6.93 -4.32 -8.67
CA GLN A 483 6.80 -5.70 -9.18
C GLN A 483 8.13 -6.20 -9.79
N LEU A 484 8.85 -5.33 -10.51
CA LEU A 484 10.16 -5.70 -11.06
C LEU A 484 11.24 -5.85 -9.99
N ILE A 485 11.27 -4.98 -8.98
CA ILE A 485 12.21 -5.09 -7.85
C ILE A 485 11.94 -6.34 -7.00
N GLU A 486 10.69 -6.72 -6.82
CA GLU A 486 10.31 -7.91 -6.02
C GLU A 486 10.39 -9.22 -6.82
N SER A 487 10.83 -9.15 -8.08
CA SER A 487 11.01 -10.33 -8.93
C SER A 487 12.24 -11.15 -8.53
N SER A 488 12.18 -12.46 -8.78
CA SER A 488 13.33 -13.36 -8.63
C SER A 488 14.50 -12.98 -9.54
N GLU A 489 14.22 -12.33 -10.67
CA GLU A 489 15.26 -11.83 -11.58
C GLU A 489 16.06 -10.70 -10.92
N PHE A 490 15.40 -9.74 -10.27
CA PHE A 490 16.09 -8.66 -9.55
C PHE A 490 16.89 -9.21 -8.37
N ALA A 491 16.32 -10.15 -7.63
CA ALA A 491 17.02 -10.84 -6.55
C ALA A 491 18.30 -11.53 -7.05
N THR A 492 18.25 -12.17 -8.22
CA THR A 492 19.41 -12.81 -8.86
C THR A 492 20.48 -11.78 -9.24
N VAL A 493 20.07 -10.65 -9.83
CA VAL A 493 21.00 -9.55 -10.15
C VAL A 493 21.66 -9.02 -8.88
N CYS A 494 20.88 -8.73 -7.83
CA CYS A 494 21.42 -8.24 -6.56
C CYS A 494 22.36 -9.26 -5.92
N SER A 495 22.04 -10.56 -5.96
CA SER A 495 22.92 -11.62 -5.49
C SER A 495 24.25 -11.64 -6.25
N TYR A 496 24.22 -11.49 -7.58
CA TYR A 496 25.44 -11.46 -8.40
C TYR A 496 26.36 -10.29 -8.01
N TYR A 497 25.79 -9.11 -7.76
CA TYR A 497 26.54 -7.94 -7.35
C TYR A 497 26.79 -7.85 -5.83
N MET A 498 26.28 -8.81 -5.06
CA MET A 498 26.35 -8.88 -3.60
C MET A 498 25.62 -7.73 -2.88
N PHE A 499 24.53 -7.20 -3.44
CA PHE A 499 23.69 -6.18 -2.81
C PHE A 499 22.51 -6.77 -2.04
N SER A 500 21.95 -5.99 -1.13
CA SER A 500 20.57 -6.20 -0.67
C SER A 500 19.59 -5.64 -1.71
N PRO A 501 18.61 -6.42 -2.19
CA PRO A 501 17.65 -5.96 -3.19
C PRO A 501 16.76 -4.83 -2.66
N GLY A 502 16.28 -4.94 -1.42
CA GLY A 502 15.32 -4.00 -0.84
C GLY A 502 13.89 -4.16 -1.37
N THR A 503 13.03 -3.19 -1.06
CA THR A 503 11.60 -3.23 -1.39
C THR A 503 11.11 -1.85 -1.81
N VAL A 504 9.96 -1.79 -2.49
CA VAL A 504 9.28 -0.52 -2.83
C VAL A 504 7.94 -0.44 -2.12
N SER A 505 7.74 0.65 -1.39
CA SER A 505 6.48 0.95 -0.69
C SER A 505 5.48 1.70 -1.59
N LEU A 506 4.23 1.24 -1.59
CA LEU A 506 3.12 1.86 -2.29
C LEU A 506 2.23 2.59 -1.29
N THR A 507 1.87 3.83 -1.62
CA THR A 507 1.08 4.71 -0.73
C THR A 507 -0.29 5.03 -1.31
N GLU A 508 -0.47 4.90 -2.63
CA GLU A 508 -1.72 5.20 -3.32
C GLU A 508 -2.64 3.97 -3.30
N ASN A 509 -3.92 4.16 -2.97
CA ASN A 509 -4.92 3.07 -2.94
C ASN A 509 -5.01 2.33 -4.27
N ARG A 510 -4.89 3.05 -5.40
CA ARG A 510 -4.90 2.46 -6.75
C ARG A 510 -3.78 1.44 -6.97
N ASP A 511 -2.70 1.49 -6.21
CA ASP A 511 -1.57 0.56 -6.35
C ASP A 511 -1.67 -0.62 -5.36
N GLN A 512 -2.54 -0.54 -4.36
CA GLN A 512 -2.64 -1.57 -3.31
C GLN A 512 -3.30 -2.86 -3.81
N ASN A 513 -4.18 -2.78 -4.83
CA ASN A 513 -4.81 -3.93 -5.43
C ASN A 513 -5.07 -3.68 -6.93
N TYR A 514 -4.21 -4.24 -7.78
CA TYR A 514 -4.29 -4.09 -9.24
C TYR A 514 -5.64 -4.52 -9.81
N ASN A 515 -6.19 -5.66 -9.37
CA ASN A 515 -7.44 -6.18 -9.94
C ASN A 515 -8.63 -5.27 -9.60
N ALA A 516 -8.68 -4.75 -8.38
CA ALA A 516 -9.70 -3.77 -7.99
C ALA A 516 -9.58 -2.48 -8.82
N THR A 517 -8.36 -1.97 -9.02
CA THR A 517 -8.10 -0.79 -9.88
C THR A 517 -8.53 -1.04 -11.32
N ALA A 518 -8.21 -2.20 -11.87
CA ALA A 518 -8.60 -2.60 -13.22
C ALA A 518 -10.12 -2.70 -13.37
N TYR A 519 -10.82 -3.22 -12.36
CA TYR A 519 -12.28 -3.23 -12.33
C TYR A 519 -12.86 -1.81 -12.35
N VAL A 520 -12.34 -0.90 -11.52
CA VAL A 520 -12.75 0.51 -11.50
C VAL A 520 -12.53 1.15 -12.87
N MET A 521 -11.34 0.99 -13.46
CA MET A 521 -11.02 1.52 -14.79
C MET A 521 -11.99 0.98 -15.85
N ARG A 522 -12.31 -0.32 -15.79
CA ARG A 522 -13.32 -0.94 -16.66
C ARG A 522 -14.70 -0.31 -16.48
N CYS A 523 -15.15 -0.08 -15.24
CA CYS A 523 -16.44 0.58 -14.97
C CYS A 523 -16.49 1.99 -15.56
N TYR A 524 -15.45 2.80 -15.39
CA TYR A 524 -15.36 4.13 -16.01
C TYR A 524 -15.47 4.06 -17.53
N ARG A 525 -14.73 3.15 -18.17
CA ARG A 525 -14.77 2.98 -19.64
C ARG A 525 -16.14 2.52 -20.14
N LYS A 526 -16.81 1.62 -19.41
CA LYS A 526 -18.11 1.06 -19.85
C LYS A 526 -19.30 1.98 -19.53
N ILE A 527 -19.23 2.77 -18.45
CA ILE A 527 -20.34 3.61 -17.97
C ILE A 527 -20.21 5.05 -18.44
N LEU A 528 -18.99 5.61 -18.39
CA LEU A 528 -18.71 7.02 -18.68
C LEU A 528 -17.92 7.20 -19.99
N SER A 529 -17.56 6.12 -20.69
CA SER A 529 -16.84 6.15 -21.97
C SER A 529 -15.51 6.92 -21.92
N ARG A 530 -14.84 6.91 -20.77
CA ARG A 530 -13.51 7.51 -20.59
C ARG A 530 -12.71 6.75 -19.53
N ASP A 531 -11.43 7.08 -19.44
CA ASP A 531 -10.58 6.58 -18.37
C ASP A 531 -10.82 7.38 -17.06
N ALA A 532 -10.64 6.68 -15.95
CA ALA A 532 -10.66 7.29 -14.63
C ALA A 532 -9.41 8.15 -14.42
N ASP A 533 -9.56 9.30 -13.77
CA ASP A 533 -8.41 10.05 -13.26
C ASP A 533 -7.84 9.39 -11.99
N VAL A 534 -6.68 9.87 -11.54
CA VAL A 534 -5.96 9.34 -10.37
C VAL A 534 -6.80 9.43 -9.09
N SER A 535 -7.58 10.51 -8.91
CA SER A 535 -8.41 10.71 -7.72
C SER A 535 -9.57 9.71 -7.69
N GLY A 536 -10.23 9.52 -8.83
CA GLY A 536 -11.26 8.51 -9.02
C GLY A 536 -10.74 7.11 -8.72
N LEU A 537 -9.62 6.71 -9.34
CA LEU A 537 -9.02 5.40 -9.10
C LEU A 537 -8.69 5.17 -7.62
N ASN A 538 -8.09 6.15 -6.94
CA ASN A 538 -7.77 6.02 -5.51
C ASN A 538 -9.02 5.92 -4.63
N THR A 539 -10.07 6.68 -4.95
CA THR A 539 -11.32 6.69 -4.19
C THR A 539 -12.04 5.35 -4.30
N TRP A 540 -12.27 4.88 -5.53
CA TRP A 540 -13.08 3.70 -5.78
C TRP A 540 -12.34 2.40 -5.48
N THR A 541 -11.04 2.34 -5.78
CA THR A 541 -10.21 1.19 -5.39
C THR A 541 -10.14 1.08 -3.87
N GLY A 542 -10.01 2.20 -3.16
CA GLY A 542 -10.05 2.24 -1.70
C GLY A 542 -11.34 1.65 -1.12
N LYS A 543 -12.50 1.97 -1.71
CA LYS A 543 -13.80 1.37 -1.32
C LYS A 543 -13.81 -0.15 -1.53
N LEU A 544 -13.33 -0.65 -2.68
CA LEU A 544 -13.27 -2.09 -2.94
C LEU A 544 -12.32 -2.82 -1.97
N VAL A 545 -11.15 -2.23 -1.69
CA VAL A 545 -10.19 -2.75 -0.70
C VAL A 545 -10.79 -2.75 0.71
N ALA A 546 -11.64 -1.78 1.04
CA ALA A 546 -12.38 -1.72 2.30
C ALA A 546 -13.56 -2.73 2.38
N GLY A 547 -13.84 -3.48 1.32
CA GLY A 547 -14.85 -4.54 1.29
C GLY A 547 -16.19 -4.16 0.64
N ASN A 548 -16.31 -2.97 0.06
CA ASN A 548 -17.50 -2.63 -0.73
C ASN A 548 -17.59 -3.52 -1.98
N GLY A 549 -18.82 -3.86 -2.38
CA GLY A 549 -19.06 -4.67 -3.57
C GLY A 549 -18.97 -3.88 -4.88
N GLY A 550 -18.74 -4.59 -5.98
CA GLY A 550 -18.66 -4.02 -7.32
C GLY A 550 -19.94 -3.28 -7.75
N ALA A 551 -21.12 -3.71 -7.28
CA ALA A 551 -22.40 -3.08 -7.58
C ALA A 551 -22.50 -1.64 -7.01
N GLU A 552 -21.89 -1.39 -5.86
CA GLU A 552 -21.88 -0.05 -5.24
C GLU A 552 -21.06 0.93 -6.10
N ILE A 553 -19.95 0.48 -6.70
CA ILE A 553 -19.15 1.30 -7.63
C ILE A 553 -19.96 1.65 -8.89
N VAL A 554 -20.67 0.66 -9.45
CA VAL A 554 -21.56 0.88 -10.60
C VAL A 554 -22.66 1.89 -10.27
N LYS A 555 -23.32 1.72 -9.12
CA LYS A 555 -24.33 2.66 -8.61
C LYS A 555 -23.77 4.06 -8.46
N ASP A 556 -22.64 4.23 -7.79
CA ASP A 556 -22.09 5.57 -7.56
C ASP A 556 -21.69 6.26 -8.88
N LEU A 557 -21.20 5.52 -9.88
CA LEU A 557 -20.90 6.09 -11.20
C LEU A 557 -22.16 6.44 -11.99
N VAL A 558 -23.16 5.55 -12.02
CA VAL A 558 -24.45 5.79 -12.70
C VAL A 558 -25.22 6.96 -12.07
N MET A 559 -25.14 7.12 -10.76
CA MET A 559 -25.82 8.18 -10.03
C MET A 559 -25.02 9.49 -10.00
N SER A 560 -23.82 9.51 -10.58
CA SER A 560 -22.97 10.70 -10.63
C SER A 560 -23.56 11.80 -11.51
N GLU A 561 -23.23 13.06 -11.20
CA GLU A 561 -23.59 14.20 -12.05
C GLU A 561 -23.10 14.03 -13.48
N GLU A 562 -21.91 13.45 -13.64
CA GLU A 562 -21.32 13.18 -14.95
C GLU A 562 -22.17 12.23 -15.80
N PHE A 563 -22.62 11.11 -15.24
CA PHE A 563 -23.50 10.18 -15.97
C PHE A 563 -24.81 10.85 -16.35
N ARG A 564 -25.41 11.63 -15.46
CA ARG A 564 -26.64 12.39 -15.75
C ARG A 564 -26.44 13.36 -16.93
N ASN A 565 -25.28 14.01 -17.00
CA ASN A 565 -24.95 14.95 -18.08
C ASN A 565 -24.77 14.25 -19.45
N LEU A 566 -24.59 12.91 -19.48
CA LEU A 566 -24.65 12.14 -20.71
C LEU A 566 -26.05 12.03 -21.30
N ASN A 567 -27.11 12.40 -20.53
CA ASN A 567 -28.51 12.37 -20.92
C ASN A 567 -28.94 11.04 -21.55
N LYS A 568 -28.51 9.93 -20.94
CA LYS A 568 -28.83 8.57 -21.40
C LYS A 568 -30.32 8.27 -21.21
N SER A 569 -30.93 7.71 -22.25
CA SER A 569 -32.25 7.10 -22.14
C SER A 569 -32.21 5.83 -21.29
N ASP A 570 -33.35 5.42 -20.74
CA ASP A 570 -33.50 4.16 -19.99
C ASP A 570 -32.99 2.95 -20.81
N ALA A 571 -33.23 2.95 -22.12
CA ALA A 571 -32.78 1.91 -23.03
C ALA A 571 -31.24 1.85 -23.13
N GLU A 572 -30.58 3.00 -23.19
CA GLU A 572 -29.11 3.07 -23.17
C GLU A 572 -28.54 2.75 -21.80
N PHE A 573 -29.20 3.16 -20.71
CA PHE A 573 -28.82 2.80 -19.35
C PHE A 573 -28.81 1.29 -19.16
N VAL A 574 -29.85 0.59 -19.60
CA VAL A 574 -29.90 -0.89 -19.54
C VAL A 574 -28.77 -1.51 -20.37
N ASP A 575 -28.50 -1.01 -21.58
CA ASP A 575 -27.39 -1.49 -22.40
C ASP A 575 -26.02 -1.30 -21.71
N ILE A 576 -25.84 -0.16 -21.03
CA ILE A 576 -24.64 0.13 -20.24
C ILE A 576 -24.49 -0.88 -19.10
N LEU A 577 -25.57 -1.25 -18.39
CA LEU A 577 -25.49 -2.27 -17.34
C LEU A 577 -25.15 -3.67 -17.90
N TYR A 578 -25.70 -4.07 -19.04
CA TYR A 578 -25.29 -5.32 -19.69
C TYR A 578 -23.79 -5.31 -20.02
N ALA A 579 -23.29 -4.22 -20.58
CA ALA A 579 -21.87 -4.10 -20.91
C ALA A 579 -20.98 -4.02 -19.66
N ALA A 580 -21.38 -3.25 -18.64
CA ALA A 580 -20.59 -2.98 -17.45
C ALA A 580 -20.65 -4.10 -16.41
N MET A 581 -21.77 -4.83 -16.29
CA MET A 581 -21.94 -5.86 -15.27
C MET A 581 -21.88 -7.27 -15.85
N LEU A 582 -22.25 -7.49 -17.11
CA LEU A 582 -22.29 -8.85 -17.69
C LEU A 582 -21.27 -9.05 -18.83
N ASP A 583 -20.54 -7.99 -19.22
CA ASP A 583 -19.56 -7.98 -20.30
C ASP A 583 -20.09 -8.45 -21.66
N ARG A 584 -21.36 -8.16 -21.94
CA ARG A 584 -22.01 -8.52 -23.20
C ARG A 584 -23.05 -7.47 -23.62
N SER A 585 -23.52 -7.57 -24.86
CA SER A 585 -24.68 -6.81 -25.32
C SER A 585 -25.98 -7.33 -24.69
N SER A 586 -26.96 -6.45 -24.55
CA SER A 586 -28.30 -6.80 -24.11
C SER A 586 -29.02 -7.64 -25.18
N ASP A 587 -29.85 -8.58 -24.74
CA ASP A 587 -30.82 -9.24 -25.61
C ASP A 587 -32.18 -8.52 -25.53
N GLU A 588 -32.99 -8.63 -26.59
CA GLU A 588 -34.25 -7.88 -26.71
C GLU A 588 -35.25 -8.19 -25.60
N SER A 589 -35.36 -9.47 -25.20
CA SER A 589 -36.31 -9.89 -24.15
C SER A 589 -35.90 -9.39 -22.77
N GLY A 590 -34.62 -9.57 -22.41
CA GLY A 590 -34.06 -9.12 -21.15
C GLY A 590 -34.11 -7.60 -21.04
N LYS A 591 -33.78 -6.88 -22.12
CA LYS A 591 -33.88 -5.42 -22.16
C LYS A 591 -35.31 -4.94 -21.96
N ASN A 592 -36.28 -5.50 -22.69
CA ASN A 592 -37.69 -5.12 -22.55
C ASN A 592 -38.25 -5.40 -21.14
N THR A 593 -37.75 -6.44 -20.47
CA THR A 593 -38.12 -6.74 -19.07
C THR A 593 -37.67 -5.63 -18.13
N TRP A 594 -36.42 -5.16 -18.26
CA TRP A 594 -35.92 -4.05 -17.44
C TRP A 594 -36.57 -2.71 -17.78
N LEU A 595 -36.86 -2.46 -19.06
CA LEU A 595 -37.60 -1.26 -19.47
C LEU A 595 -39.03 -1.25 -18.92
N SER A 596 -39.72 -2.39 -18.92
CA SER A 596 -41.02 -2.51 -18.26
C SER A 596 -40.90 -2.23 -16.76
N THR A 597 -39.86 -2.74 -16.12
CA THR A 597 -39.60 -2.53 -14.69
C THR A 597 -39.36 -1.05 -14.36
N LEU A 598 -38.59 -0.33 -15.20
CA LEU A 598 -38.40 1.11 -15.07
C LEU A 598 -39.70 1.90 -15.31
N ASN A 599 -40.51 1.49 -16.29
CA ASN A 599 -41.84 2.07 -16.53
C ASN A 599 -42.79 1.84 -15.35
N ASP A 600 -42.62 0.75 -14.59
CA ASP A 600 -43.34 0.50 -13.34
C ASP A 600 -42.93 1.45 -12.20
N GLY A 601 -41.90 2.26 -12.38
CA GLY A 601 -41.57 3.40 -11.51
C GLY A 601 -40.40 3.19 -10.56
N VAL A 602 -39.73 2.04 -10.58
CA VAL A 602 -38.55 1.78 -9.74
C VAL A 602 -37.34 2.59 -10.19
N SER A 603 -36.32 2.70 -9.34
CA SER A 603 -35.10 3.44 -9.65
C SER A 603 -34.06 2.62 -10.42
N TYR A 604 -33.03 3.31 -10.92
CA TYR A 604 -31.82 2.68 -11.47
C TYR A 604 -31.10 1.80 -10.45
N VAL A 605 -31.15 2.14 -9.16
CA VAL A 605 -30.51 1.35 -8.09
C VAL A 605 -31.15 -0.03 -7.97
N TYR A 606 -32.48 -0.10 -8.10
CA TYR A 606 -33.19 -1.38 -8.12
C TYR A 606 -32.74 -2.26 -9.29
N VAL A 607 -32.64 -1.68 -10.49
CA VAL A 607 -32.18 -2.39 -11.68
C VAL A 607 -30.74 -2.88 -11.50
N ILE A 608 -29.84 -2.03 -11.00
CA ILE A 608 -28.44 -2.42 -10.70
C ILE A 608 -28.40 -3.64 -9.77
N ASN A 609 -29.21 -3.66 -8.72
CA ASN A 609 -29.28 -4.80 -7.79
C ASN A 609 -29.82 -6.07 -8.45
N GLY A 610 -30.74 -5.94 -9.41
CA GLY A 610 -31.18 -7.03 -10.27
C GLY A 610 -30.04 -7.68 -11.05
N PHE A 611 -29.15 -6.88 -11.65
CA PHE A 611 -27.93 -7.39 -12.29
C PHE A 611 -26.92 -7.92 -11.27
N ALA A 612 -26.80 -7.26 -10.12
CA ALA A 612 -25.84 -7.64 -9.09
C ALA A 612 -26.12 -9.02 -8.49
N GLY A 613 -27.38 -9.45 -8.46
CA GLY A 613 -27.79 -10.78 -8.03
C GLY A 613 -27.54 -11.91 -9.05
N SER A 614 -27.06 -11.58 -10.26
CA SER A 614 -26.83 -12.59 -11.31
C SER A 614 -25.53 -13.38 -11.09
N THR A 615 -25.53 -14.65 -11.49
CA THR A 615 -24.32 -15.47 -11.52
C THR A 615 -23.26 -14.90 -12.46
N GLU A 616 -23.67 -14.30 -13.58
CA GLU A 616 -22.77 -13.67 -14.55
C GLU A 616 -21.95 -12.54 -13.90
N PHE A 617 -22.61 -11.60 -13.19
CA PHE A 617 -21.89 -10.54 -12.50
C PHE A 617 -21.01 -11.07 -11.36
N GLY A 618 -21.49 -12.09 -10.63
CA GLY A 618 -20.69 -12.78 -9.63
C GLY A 618 -19.38 -13.35 -10.19
N ASN A 619 -19.43 -13.93 -11.40
CA ASN A 619 -18.24 -14.44 -12.09
C ASN A 619 -17.29 -13.31 -12.52
N ILE A 620 -17.82 -12.20 -13.05
CA ILE A 620 -17.02 -11.02 -13.40
C ILE A 620 -16.28 -10.50 -12.16
N CYS A 621 -17.00 -10.25 -11.06
CA CYS A 621 -16.40 -9.78 -9.80
C CYS A 621 -15.35 -10.75 -9.26
N SER A 622 -15.62 -12.06 -9.32
CA SER A 622 -14.66 -13.09 -8.90
C SER A 622 -13.39 -13.08 -9.75
N GLY A 623 -13.49 -12.81 -11.06
CA GLY A 623 -12.33 -12.64 -11.94
C GLY A 623 -11.42 -11.47 -11.54
N TYR A 624 -11.98 -10.43 -10.91
CA TYR A 624 -11.22 -9.32 -10.33
C TYR A 624 -10.90 -9.51 -8.84
N GLY A 625 -11.25 -10.65 -8.23
CA GLY A 625 -11.04 -10.90 -6.81
C GLY A 625 -11.84 -9.97 -5.88
N ILE A 626 -12.97 -9.43 -6.33
CA ILE A 626 -13.88 -8.59 -5.55
C ILE A 626 -15.23 -9.29 -5.34
N THR A 627 -16.04 -8.81 -4.41
CA THR A 627 -17.41 -9.30 -4.23
C THR A 627 -18.39 -8.49 -5.08
N PRO A 628 -19.47 -9.10 -5.60
CA PRO A 628 -20.49 -8.35 -6.32
C PRO A 628 -21.23 -7.36 -5.39
N GLY A 629 -21.55 -7.80 -4.17
CA GLY A 629 -22.32 -7.04 -3.20
C GLY A 629 -23.70 -6.63 -3.72
N GLN A 630 -24.30 -5.64 -3.06
CA GLN A 630 -25.54 -4.99 -3.49
C GLN A 630 -25.38 -3.49 -3.25
N ALA A 631 -25.98 -2.69 -4.11
CA ALA A 631 -26.12 -1.26 -3.90
C ALA A 631 -27.17 -0.97 -2.81
N GLU A 632 -26.90 0.02 -1.97
CA GLU A 632 -27.83 0.38 -0.89
C GLU A 632 -29.18 0.91 -1.44
N ILE A 633 -30.28 0.30 -0.98
CA ILE A 633 -31.65 0.75 -1.29
C ILE A 633 -32.12 1.74 -0.22
N THR A 634 -32.29 3.00 -0.60
CA THR A 634 -32.75 4.07 0.30
C THR A 634 -34.19 4.50 0.02
N GLU A 635 -34.58 4.52 -1.26
CA GLU A 635 -35.88 5.00 -1.72
C GLU A 635 -37.01 3.98 -1.45
N ALA A 636 -38.18 4.48 -1.06
CA ALA A 636 -39.33 3.63 -0.72
C ALA A 636 -39.83 2.82 -1.93
N ARG A 637 -39.76 3.40 -3.13
CA ARG A 637 -40.18 2.76 -4.38
C ARG A 637 -39.34 1.53 -4.78
N ASP A 638 -38.18 1.33 -4.16
CA ASP A 638 -37.29 0.20 -4.46
C ASP A 638 -37.37 -0.91 -3.41
N LYS A 639 -38.00 -0.65 -2.25
CA LYS A 639 -38.09 -1.63 -1.15
C LYS A 639 -39.08 -2.75 -1.43
N ASN A 640 -40.09 -2.49 -2.25
CA ASN A 640 -41.04 -3.50 -2.72
C ASN A 640 -41.61 -3.09 -4.08
N ILE A 641 -41.15 -3.76 -5.14
CA ILE A 641 -41.60 -3.49 -6.51
C ILE A 641 -43.11 -3.63 -6.69
N LYS A 642 -43.76 -4.53 -5.94
CA LYS A 642 -45.21 -4.71 -6.06
C LYS A 642 -45.99 -3.52 -5.51
N VAL A 643 -45.50 -2.90 -4.44
CA VAL A 643 -46.07 -1.63 -3.94
C VAL A 643 -45.93 -0.54 -5.00
N THR A 644 -44.76 -0.44 -5.62
CA THR A 644 -44.49 0.55 -6.67
C THR A 644 -45.37 0.35 -7.89
N GLN A 645 -45.53 -0.89 -8.36
CA GLN A 645 -46.47 -1.25 -9.42
C GLN A 645 -47.93 -0.89 -9.07
N TYR A 646 -48.36 -1.11 -7.82
CA TYR A 646 -49.69 -0.72 -7.35
C TYR A 646 -49.89 0.81 -7.34
N VAL A 647 -48.89 1.56 -6.87
CA VAL A 647 -48.92 3.03 -6.87
C VAL A 647 -48.95 3.56 -8.31
N ASN A 648 -48.15 3.00 -9.22
CA ASN A 648 -48.18 3.39 -10.63
C ASN A 648 -49.51 3.05 -11.30
N ARG A 649 -50.13 1.93 -10.95
CA ARG A 649 -51.51 1.64 -11.37
C ARG A 649 -52.49 2.73 -10.92
N CYS A 650 -52.34 3.26 -9.70
CA CYS A 650 -53.20 4.34 -9.22
C CYS A 650 -53.01 5.61 -10.05
N TYR A 651 -51.77 6.02 -10.35
CA TYR A 651 -51.49 7.13 -11.27
C TYR A 651 -52.10 6.89 -12.66
N GLU A 652 -51.86 5.73 -13.26
CA GLU A 652 -52.34 5.44 -14.61
C GLU A 652 -53.87 5.38 -14.70
N LYS A 653 -54.51 4.64 -13.79
CA LYS A 653 -55.95 4.37 -13.89
C LYS A 653 -56.77 5.52 -13.34
N ALA A 654 -56.32 6.22 -12.29
CA ALA A 654 -57.06 7.34 -11.71
C ALA A 654 -56.71 8.69 -12.35
N LEU A 655 -55.47 8.90 -12.80
CA LEU A 655 -55.00 10.20 -13.32
C LEU A 655 -54.62 10.15 -14.80
N GLY A 656 -54.43 8.98 -15.42
CA GLY A 656 -54.15 8.87 -16.85
C GLY A 656 -52.72 9.26 -17.24
N ARG A 657 -51.78 9.22 -16.31
CA ARG A 657 -50.36 9.53 -16.52
C ARG A 657 -49.47 8.63 -15.68
N THR A 658 -48.16 8.66 -15.95
CA THR A 658 -47.15 8.04 -15.10
C THR A 658 -46.90 8.88 -13.84
N GLY A 659 -46.51 8.22 -12.75
CA GLY A 659 -46.15 8.87 -11.50
C GLY A 659 -44.78 9.54 -11.57
N GLU A 660 -44.66 10.70 -10.95
CA GLU A 660 -43.37 11.35 -10.70
C GLU A 660 -42.60 10.66 -9.57
N THR A 661 -41.27 10.67 -9.62
CA THR A 661 -40.38 9.99 -8.65
C THR A 661 -40.74 10.28 -7.20
N ASP A 662 -40.90 11.56 -6.83
CA ASP A 662 -41.19 11.98 -5.46
C ASP A 662 -42.57 11.51 -5.00
N GLY A 663 -43.54 11.55 -5.89
CA GLY A 663 -44.91 11.10 -5.63
C GLY A 663 -45.00 9.59 -5.45
N ILE A 664 -44.34 8.81 -6.32
CA ILE A 664 -44.24 7.36 -6.16
C ILE A 664 -43.58 7.02 -4.82
N ASN A 665 -42.44 7.66 -4.50
CA ASN A 665 -41.76 7.43 -3.23
C ASN A 665 -42.64 7.77 -2.03
N TYR A 666 -43.37 8.87 -2.08
CA TYR A 666 -44.31 9.26 -1.03
C TYR A 666 -45.39 8.19 -0.83
N TRP A 667 -46.12 7.81 -1.88
CA TRP A 667 -47.21 6.84 -1.76
C TRP A 667 -46.72 5.44 -1.39
N CYS A 668 -45.57 5.00 -1.92
CA CYS A 668 -44.94 3.76 -1.48
C CYS A 668 -44.61 3.79 0.01
N SER A 669 -44.08 4.92 0.52
CA SER A 669 -43.76 5.05 1.95
C SER A 669 -45.00 4.96 2.85
N ILE A 670 -46.14 5.49 2.40
CA ILE A 670 -47.41 5.42 3.12
C ILE A 670 -47.91 3.98 3.22
N ILE A 671 -47.87 3.23 2.12
CA ILE A 671 -48.27 1.81 2.11
C ILE A 671 -47.31 0.97 2.95
N LEU A 672 -46.00 1.14 2.75
CA LEU A 672 -44.96 0.35 3.43
C LEU A 672 -44.93 0.59 4.95
N SER A 673 -45.27 1.80 5.40
CA SER A 673 -45.38 2.10 6.83
C SER A 673 -46.69 1.61 7.46
N GLY A 674 -47.66 1.17 6.65
CA GLY A 674 -49.01 0.84 7.10
C GLY A 674 -49.82 2.05 7.57
N ALA A 675 -49.40 3.27 7.22
CA ALA A 675 -50.09 4.50 7.60
C ALA A 675 -51.49 4.60 6.95
N GLN A 676 -51.65 4.04 5.76
CA GLN A 676 -52.91 3.94 5.04
C GLN A 676 -53.02 2.59 4.34
N SER A 677 -54.24 2.07 4.19
CA SER A 677 -54.46 0.87 3.38
C SER A 677 -54.26 1.17 1.89
N PRO A 678 -54.01 0.16 1.04
CA PRO A 678 -53.96 0.36 -0.41
C PRO A 678 -55.24 1.02 -0.94
N LYS A 679 -56.40 0.73 -0.33
CA LYS A 679 -57.67 1.38 -0.66
C LYS A 679 -57.63 2.87 -0.33
N ASP A 680 -57.24 3.25 0.88
CA ASP A 680 -57.13 4.65 1.28
C ASP A 680 -56.13 5.43 0.40
N VAL A 681 -55.05 4.79 -0.06
CA VAL A 681 -54.13 5.39 -1.04
C VAL A 681 -54.84 5.61 -2.37
N ALA A 682 -55.53 4.61 -2.92
CA ALA A 682 -56.32 4.76 -4.14
C ALA A 682 -57.40 5.85 -4.01
N TYR A 683 -58.02 5.99 -2.84
CA TYR A 683 -58.92 7.08 -2.51
C TYR A 683 -58.23 8.44 -2.67
N GLY A 684 -57.02 8.59 -2.13
CA GLY A 684 -56.19 9.79 -2.27
C GLY A 684 -55.94 10.21 -3.71
N PHE A 685 -55.76 9.26 -4.63
CA PHE A 685 -55.66 9.54 -6.07
C PHE A 685 -56.99 9.97 -6.68
N VAL A 686 -58.06 9.22 -6.40
CA VAL A 686 -59.41 9.45 -6.97
C VAL A 686 -59.96 10.81 -6.58
N PHE A 687 -59.71 11.25 -5.35
CA PHE A 687 -60.18 12.53 -4.79
C PHE A 687 -59.06 13.57 -4.67
N SER A 688 -57.95 13.39 -5.39
CA SER A 688 -56.92 14.41 -5.50
C SER A 688 -57.43 15.63 -6.28
N GLN A 689 -56.84 16.80 -6.01
CA GLN A 689 -57.11 18.02 -6.79
C GLN A 689 -56.87 17.81 -8.29
N GLU A 690 -55.90 16.98 -8.64
CA GLU A 690 -55.61 16.64 -10.02
C GLU A 690 -56.75 15.85 -10.68
N SER A 691 -57.26 14.82 -10.01
CA SER A 691 -58.42 14.05 -10.49
C SER A 691 -59.66 14.93 -10.65
N GLU A 692 -59.89 15.85 -9.72
CA GLU A 692 -60.98 16.84 -9.80
C GLU A 692 -60.85 17.75 -11.03
N ASN A 693 -59.63 18.22 -11.32
CA ASN A 693 -59.35 19.10 -12.46
C ASN A 693 -59.64 18.45 -13.83
N GLN A 694 -59.74 17.12 -13.89
CA GLN A 694 -60.15 16.41 -15.10
C GLN A 694 -61.64 16.55 -15.41
N ASN A 695 -62.44 17.14 -14.50
CA ASN A 695 -63.85 17.48 -14.70
C ASN A 695 -64.69 16.31 -15.26
N ARG A 696 -64.37 15.08 -14.83
CA ARG A 696 -65.05 13.88 -15.32
C ARG A 696 -66.54 13.95 -15.03
N ASN A 697 -67.38 13.66 -16.03
CA ASN A 697 -68.80 13.43 -15.80
C ASN A 697 -69.02 12.12 -15.02
N ASN A 698 -70.26 11.83 -14.62
CA ASN A 698 -70.56 10.63 -13.83
C ASN A 698 -70.24 9.32 -14.57
N ALA A 699 -70.38 9.28 -15.89
CA ALA A 699 -70.07 8.11 -16.71
C ALA A 699 -68.55 7.86 -16.77
N ASP A 700 -67.74 8.90 -16.94
CA ASP A 700 -66.28 8.81 -17.00
C ASP A 700 -65.68 8.53 -15.61
N TYR A 701 -66.26 9.10 -14.56
CA TYR A 701 -65.90 8.78 -13.16
C TYR A 701 -66.15 7.29 -12.86
N THR A 702 -67.33 6.78 -13.24
CA THR A 702 -67.66 5.36 -13.07
C THR A 702 -66.72 4.48 -13.88
N GLU A 703 -66.41 4.83 -15.13
CA GLU A 703 -65.46 4.08 -15.96
C GLU A 703 -64.05 4.03 -15.35
N MET A 704 -63.59 5.14 -14.78
CA MET A 704 -62.30 5.20 -14.07
C MET A 704 -62.27 4.22 -12.89
N LEU A 705 -63.35 4.15 -12.10
CA LEU A 705 -63.44 3.20 -10.98
C LEU A 705 -63.46 1.73 -11.43
N TYR A 706 -64.16 1.41 -12.53
CA TYR A 706 -64.09 0.07 -13.12
C TYR A 706 -62.65 -0.30 -13.51
N ASN A 707 -61.93 0.60 -14.18
CA ASN A 707 -60.56 0.34 -14.60
C ASN A 707 -59.58 0.24 -13.41
N LEU A 708 -59.70 1.12 -12.42
CA LEU A 708 -58.85 1.14 -11.22
C LEU A 708 -59.13 -0.05 -10.30
N CYS A 709 -60.39 -0.21 -9.87
CA CYS A 709 -60.77 -1.13 -8.81
C CYS A 709 -61.06 -2.54 -9.31
N LEU A 710 -61.55 -2.71 -10.54
CA LEU A 710 -61.95 -4.02 -11.07
C LEU A 710 -61.01 -4.52 -12.18
N GLY A 711 -60.12 -3.66 -12.70
CA GLY A 711 -59.16 -4.04 -13.73
C GLY A 711 -59.77 -4.39 -15.08
N ARG A 712 -60.99 -3.95 -15.34
CA ARG A 712 -61.75 -4.25 -16.57
C ARG A 712 -62.60 -3.07 -17.01
N ALA A 713 -62.98 -3.05 -18.29
CA ALA A 713 -63.95 -2.11 -18.81
C ALA A 713 -65.33 -2.32 -18.18
N SER A 714 -66.11 -1.25 -18.06
CA SER A 714 -67.45 -1.34 -17.50
C SER A 714 -68.43 -2.09 -18.40
N GLU A 715 -69.33 -2.86 -17.79
CA GLU A 715 -70.48 -3.44 -18.47
C GLU A 715 -71.63 -2.42 -18.55
N ALA A 716 -72.35 -2.39 -19.68
CA ALA A 716 -73.35 -1.34 -19.94
C ALA A 716 -74.42 -1.21 -18.84
N ALA A 717 -74.90 -2.34 -18.31
CA ALA A 717 -75.91 -2.35 -17.25
C ALA A 717 -75.35 -1.87 -15.90
N GLY A 718 -74.17 -2.38 -15.50
CA GLY A 718 -73.52 -1.98 -14.25
C GLY A 718 -73.10 -0.51 -14.24
N LYS A 719 -72.57 -0.02 -15.36
CA LYS A 719 -72.27 1.42 -15.54
C LYS A 719 -73.53 2.26 -15.40
N ALA A 720 -74.63 1.87 -16.05
CA ALA A 720 -75.89 2.61 -15.98
C ALA A 720 -76.47 2.66 -14.57
N ASP A 721 -76.36 1.58 -13.77
CA ASP A 721 -76.79 1.57 -12.37
C ASP A 721 -76.01 2.57 -11.53
N TRP A 722 -74.68 2.53 -11.58
CA TRP A 722 -73.83 3.45 -10.82
C TRP A 722 -74.01 4.91 -11.24
N VAL A 723 -74.11 5.18 -12.55
CA VAL A 723 -74.39 6.52 -13.06
C VAL A 723 -75.76 7.01 -12.60
N GLY A 724 -76.79 6.16 -12.66
CA GLY A 724 -78.13 6.49 -12.19
C GLY A 724 -78.17 6.81 -10.68
N ARG A 725 -77.39 6.11 -9.86
CA ARG A 725 -77.25 6.41 -8.42
C ARG A 725 -76.61 7.78 -8.18
N LEU A 726 -75.58 8.14 -8.94
CA LEU A 726 -74.95 9.46 -8.88
C LEU A 726 -75.93 10.57 -9.32
N GLU A 727 -76.74 10.33 -10.36
CA GLU A 727 -77.78 11.26 -10.82
C GLU A 727 -78.92 11.45 -9.81
N GLN A 728 -79.17 10.44 -8.98
CA GLN A 728 -80.17 10.45 -7.89
C GLN A 728 -79.63 11.02 -6.56
N GLY A 729 -78.36 11.46 -6.53
CA GLY A 729 -77.77 12.17 -5.39
C GLY A 729 -76.85 11.34 -4.48
N THR A 730 -76.52 10.09 -4.83
CA THR A 730 -75.46 9.33 -4.15
C THR A 730 -74.13 10.05 -4.33
N SER A 731 -73.32 10.16 -3.28
CA SER A 731 -72.04 10.88 -3.40
C SER A 731 -71.00 10.07 -4.18
N ARG A 732 -70.02 10.73 -4.80
CA ARG A 732 -68.89 10.04 -5.45
C ARG A 732 -68.10 9.21 -4.45
N GLU A 733 -67.94 9.70 -3.22
CA GLU A 733 -67.28 8.99 -2.13
C GLU A 733 -67.99 7.67 -1.78
N GLU A 734 -69.32 7.69 -1.66
CA GLU A 734 -70.12 6.48 -1.43
C GLU A 734 -69.97 5.47 -2.58
N VAL A 735 -69.97 5.96 -3.83
CA VAL A 735 -69.73 5.11 -5.00
C VAL A 735 -68.33 4.52 -4.98
N TYR A 736 -67.29 5.31 -4.69
CA TYR A 736 -65.91 4.82 -4.55
C TYR A 736 -65.84 3.68 -3.53
N TRP A 737 -66.40 3.85 -2.33
CA TRP A 737 -66.38 2.81 -1.30
C TRP A 737 -67.20 1.57 -1.67
N GLY A 738 -68.19 1.70 -2.56
CA GLY A 738 -68.87 0.56 -3.18
C GLY A 738 -67.93 -0.30 -4.05
N PHE A 739 -67.06 0.34 -4.84
CA PHE A 739 -66.04 -0.36 -5.63
C PHE A 739 -64.88 -0.84 -4.76
N ALA A 740 -64.40 0.00 -3.84
CA ALA A 740 -63.21 -0.29 -3.03
C ALA A 740 -63.43 -1.44 -2.03
N ASN A 741 -64.68 -1.70 -1.64
CA ASN A 741 -65.04 -2.83 -0.77
C ASN A 741 -65.48 -4.08 -1.55
N SER A 742 -65.31 -4.10 -2.87
CA SER A 742 -65.59 -5.29 -3.67
C SER A 742 -64.50 -6.35 -3.52
N GLU A 743 -64.89 -7.63 -3.63
CA GLU A 743 -63.95 -8.75 -3.69
C GLU A 743 -63.00 -8.66 -4.90
N GLU A 744 -63.48 -8.09 -6.01
CA GLU A 744 -62.66 -7.84 -7.19
C GLU A 744 -61.49 -6.88 -6.88
N PHE A 745 -61.71 -5.81 -6.11
CA PHE A 745 -60.61 -4.91 -5.76
C PHE A 745 -59.66 -5.52 -4.75
N GLU A 746 -60.16 -6.29 -3.79
CA GLU A 746 -59.31 -7.09 -2.89
C GLU A 746 -58.41 -8.04 -3.69
N ASN A 747 -58.94 -8.70 -4.72
CA ASN A 747 -58.16 -9.58 -5.60
C ASN A 747 -57.11 -8.79 -6.40
N ILE A 748 -57.43 -7.57 -6.85
CA ILE A 748 -56.45 -6.71 -7.51
C ILE A 748 -55.32 -6.32 -6.55
N ILE A 749 -55.64 -5.86 -5.34
CA ILE A 749 -54.64 -5.50 -4.31
C ILE A 749 -53.78 -6.71 -3.96
N ALA A 750 -54.39 -7.87 -3.73
CA ALA A 750 -53.71 -9.12 -3.43
C ALA A 750 -52.77 -9.58 -4.56
N SER A 751 -53.05 -9.22 -5.83
CA SER A 751 -52.14 -9.50 -6.95
C SER A 751 -50.79 -8.74 -6.86
N TYR A 752 -50.75 -7.68 -6.07
CA TYR A 752 -49.53 -6.95 -5.67
C TYR A 752 -48.98 -7.41 -4.32
N GLY A 753 -49.53 -8.48 -3.72
CA GLY A 753 -49.08 -8.99 -2.43
C GLY A 753 -49.31 -8.01 -1.27
N LEU A 754 -50.35 -7.18 -1.38
CA LEU A 754 -50.75 -6.19 -0.37
C LEU A 754 -52.02 -6.59 0.37
#